data_AF-A0A7C3V2R6-F1
#
_entry.id   AF-A0A7C3V2R6-F1
#
_cell.length_a   1.000
_cell.length_b   1.000
_cell.length_c   1.000
_cell.angle_alpha   90.00
_cell.angle_beta   90.00
_cell.angle_gamma   90.00
#
_symmetry.space_group_name_H-M   'P 1'
#
loop_
_entity.id
_entity.type
_entity.pdbx_description
1 polymer ?
#
loop_
_entity_poly.entity_id
_entity_poly.type
_entity_poly.pdbx_seq_one_letter_code
_entity_poly.pdbx_strand_id
1 'polypeptide(L)'
;MRIFTAWFIMAILLTFSAHAEDRFSLEVRIKNLETTPATFSFRVTRCMQDFNGYKDWDFLPLLGYAGRNGLNAEKPAKELWLGKDEDSNWMKMPGYGKVLHVYRETEAPARCQIDIRIQNKEENLSRSFLWDGRSKTFHVYLYYIPISVKPPRLILKTADEFIDETRDYIQKEMKDFPLKRLPQKIAFATDFGCKPDDDPAWVKKNLALFKEIGMNCIWDPEISLDLSRWIKEANFRYTDHWGLGIWPISYEGLEVKRREYATNALNTLDSYERRINRDNVMVLHGDDEIGNGPLEDFLAADSRVQPLVVSYFKRMNVPLSDIGFKDYREIKLIPAGAKPPYVDALKKTNPALFYWVNRARMEYLTDLHAETGKIAARYYPDALIVSPNWPAAGVIGGGYDGHGWDFWMAYRKKGLRGIVGEPTPWYNFYLQGIFSWYADMMRSHVSGGPMSAFVTTIRGSYPCFLNHFEVYELAARGIQHFHWYSYGGMWGNENYATEIVRDLLREEAIIHREFGEAEEYLVETRSEPARVAILWTPAQEIWDASLHQEMTAIYLLLLHANYPVDIISSYDVNDGCLKNYRVLYMPFAHIEKKTWSIIKSWVSSGGMLVLDGGVLKDEYNSAIPLKDMMKGYEISIKKFCDIGGLANVRYLQLLDEALSADSSIRFPVISQKGSLNAPSGARILLRYRDGSPAAFETKSGSGSILVSGFLLGTAYQRDEEDRDKPDWSSIIQGHNFSAALRNFTTSFIRQAGISRVCNIEDDMAVARRRIGERKECIVLFDYHFGNKPEQPVFPEWENIGERTVKVEIGQAKAVRSVRGSIVKRDGRYAWVKFKGVDFVLIDR
;
A
#
# COMPACT_ATOMS: atom_id res chain seq x y z
N MET A 1 6.89 2.13 21.16
CA MET A 1 7.29 0.84 20.55
C MET A 1 6.91 -0.39 21.36
N ARG A 2 7.44 -0.66 22.57
CA ARG A 2 7.13 -1.92 23.32
C ARG A 2 5.63 -2.15 23.63
N ILE A 3 4.88 -1.09 23.92
CA ILE A 3 3.42 -1.16 24.12
C ILE A 3 2.70 -1.47 22.80
N PHE A 4 3.23 -0.97 21.68
CA PHE A 4 2.69 -1.22 20.34
C PHE A 4 2.95 -2.67 19.92
N THR A 5 4.14 -3.22 20.17
CA THR A 5 4.44 -4.64 19.93
C THR A 5 3.58 -5.56 20.81
N ALA A 6 3.36 -5.20 22.08
CA ALA A 6 2.50 -5.97 22.98
C ALA A 6 1.01 -5.91 22.58
N TRP A 7 0.52 -4.75 22.14
CA TRP A 7 -0.84 -4.59 21.60
C TRP A 7 -1.02 -5.25 20.24
N PHE A 8 0.01 -5.24 19.39
CA PHE A 8 0.03 -5.91 18.10
C PHE A 8 0.00 -7.43 18.26
N ILE A 9 0.81 -7.97 19.19
CA ILE A 9 0.74 -9.39 19.58
C ILE A 9 -0.62 -9.71 20.20
N MET A 10 -1.18 -8.84 21.05
CA MET A 10 -2.53 -9.04 21.60
C MET A 10 -3.63 -8.99 20.54
N ALA A 11 -3.57 -8.09 19.57
CA ALA A 11 -4.56 -7.98 18.49
C ALA A 11 -4.47 -9.18 17.54
N ILE A 12 -3.24 -9.64 17.25
CA ILE A 12 -2.99 -10.91 16.56
C ILE A 12 -3.64 -12.05 17.35
N LEU A 13 -3.35 -12.19 18.65
CA LEU A 13 -3.92 -13.22 19.52
C LEU A 13 -5.45 -13.11 19.68
N LEU A 14 -6.02 -11.91 19.70
CA LEU A 14 -7.45 -11.67 19.83
C LEU A 14 -8.20 -11.98 18.53
N THR A 15 -7.59 -11.71 17.37
CA THR A 15 -8.16 -12.15 16.07
C THR A 15 -8.05 -13.68 15.93
N PHE A 16 -6.96 -14.28 16.42
CA PHE A 16 -6.84 -15.74 16.52
C PHE A 16 -7.89 -16.35 17.46
N SER A 17 -8.27 -15.64 18.53
CA SER A 17 -9.30 -16.12 19.47
C SER A 17 -10.74 -15.93 18.99
N ALA A 18 -11.04 -14.93 18.15
CA ALA A 18 -12.39 -14.69 17.66
C ALA A 18 -12.87 -15.75 16.63
N HIS A 19 -11.95 -16.46 15.97
CA HIS A 19 -12.24 -17.65 15.19
C HIS A 19 -11.91 -18.97 15.91
N ALA A 20 -11.44 -18.91 17.17
CA ALA A 20 -11.20 -20.10 17.99
C ALA A 20 -12.50 -20.73 18.54
N GLU A 21 -13.67 -20.17 18.22
CA GLU A 21 -14.96 -20.62 18.77
C GLU A 21 -15.71 -21.65 17.91
N ASP A 22 -15.32 -21.89 16.65
CA ASP A 22 -15.91 -22.98 15.85
C ASP A 22 -15.04 -24.23 15.89
N ARG A 23 -14.95 -24.86 17.06
CA ARG A 23 -14.38 -26.21 17.19
C ARG A 23 -15.29 -27.21 16.47
N PHE A 24 -14.99 -27.54 15.22
CA PHE A 24 -15.55 -28.73 14.59
C PHE A 24 -14.77 -29.97 15.03
N SER A 25 -15.40 -31.14 15.04
CA SER A 25 -14.68 -32.42 15.06
C SER A 25 -14.32 -32.81 13.62
N LEU A 26 -13.10 -33.29 13.41
CA LEU A 26 -12.64 -33.84 12.13
C LEU A 26 -12.16 -35.27 12.36
N GLU A 27 -12.70 -36.22 11.60
CA GLU A 27 -12.25 -37.61 11.60
C GLU A 27 -11.95 -38.04 10.17
N VAL A 28 -10.85 -38.78 10.00
CA VAL A 28 -10.39 -39.26 8.69
C VAL A 28 -10.10 -40.74 8.76
N ARG A 29 -10.46 -41.48 7.71
CA ARG A 29 -10.11 -42.88 7.51
C ARG A 29 -9.58 -43.07 6.08
N ILE A 30 -8.54 -43.87 5.91
CA ILE A 30 -7.98 -44.19 4.60
C ILE A 30 -8.04 -45.69 4.35
N LYS A 31 -8.44 -46.06 3.13
CA LYS A 31 -8.37 -47.42 2.60
C LYS A 31 -7.41 -47.47 1.42
N ASN A 32 -6.35 -48.27 1.49
CA ASN A 32 -5.50 -48.51 0.33
C ASN A 32 -6.20 -49.49 -0.62
N LEU A 33 -6.35 -49.15 -1.90
CA LEU A 33 -7.01 -49.98 -2.91
C LEU A 33 -6.00 -50.74 -3.79
N GLU A 34 -4.70 -50.48 -3.62
CA GLU A 34 -3.64 -51.07 -4.43
C GLU A 34 -2.89 -52.18 -3.70
N THR A 35 -2.28 -53.08 -4.47
CA THR A 35 -1.47 -54.19 -3.94
C THR A 35 -0.19 -53.72 -3.25
N THR A 36 0.32 -52.56 -3.63
CA THR A 36 1.52 -51.98 -3.04
C THR A 36 1.18 -51.41 -1.66
N PRO A 37 1.82 -51.89 -0.57
CA PRO A 37 1.60 -51.31 0.74
C PRO A 37 1.96 -49.82 0.75
N ALA A 38 1.13 -49.01 1.39
CA ALA A 38 1.32 -47.56 1.47
C ALA A 38 1.05 -47.02 2.87
N THR A 39 1.75 -45.95 3.24
CA THR A 39 1.42 -45.12 4.41
C THR A 39 1.16 -43.70 3.94
N PHE A 40 0.39 -42.97 4.74
CA PHE A 40 -0.08 -41.64 4.40
C PHE A 40 0.17 -40.71 5.56
N SER A 41 0.53 -39.45 5.30
CA SER A 41 0.72 -38.46 6.35
C SER A 41 -0.27 -37.31 6.20
N PHE A 42 -0.59 -36.64 7.30
CA PHE A 42 -1.65 -35.63 7.33
C PHE A 42 -1.18 -34.28 7.85
N ARG A 43 -1.71 -33.23 7.24
CA ARG A 43 -1.64 -31.86 7.76
C ARG A 43 -3.00 -31.21 7.65
N VAL A 44 -3.35 -30.36 8.61
CA VAL A 44 -4.49 -29.45 8.49
C VAL A 44 -3.96 -28.04 8.61
N THR A 45 -4.21 -27.23 7.59
CA THR A 45 -3.64 -25.89 7.44
C THR A 45 -4.75 -24.85 7.35
N ARG A 46 -4.42 -23.56 7.51
CA ARG A 46 -5.40 -22.47 7.33
C ARG A 46 -5.65 -22.19 5.86
N CYS A 47 -4.64 -22.44 5.03
CA CYS A 47 -4.68 -22.36 3.58
C CYS A 47 -3.67 -23.33 2.97
N MET A 48 -3.75 -23.54 1.67
CA MET A 48 -2.81 -24.39 0.95
C MET A 48 -1.35 -23.88 0.97
N GLN A 49 -1.08 -22.56 1.11
CA GLN A 49 0.29 -22.02 1.10
C GLN A 49 1.06 -22.21 2.40
N ASP A 50 0.38 -22.30 3.56
CA ASP A 50 0.96 -22.70 4.87
C ASP A 50 1.77 -24.01 4.77
N PHE A 51 1.56 -24.78 3.70
CA PHE A 51 2.29 -26.00 3.44
C PHE A 51 3.77 -25.80 3.06
N ASN A 52 4.17 -24.66 2.47
CA ASN A 52 5.41 -24.60 1.68
C ASN A 52 6.33 -23.37 1.84
N GLY A 53 5.93 -22.25 2.43
CA GLY A 53 6.69 -20.98 2.32
C GLY A 53 7.68 -20.70 3.44
N TYR A 54 7.26 -20.84 4.69
CA TYR A 54 8.02 -20.32 5.82
C TYR A 54 8.29 -21.41 6.86
N LYS A 55 9.31 -22.25 6.59
CA LYS A 55 9.80 -23.27 7.55
C LYS A 55 10.16 -22.69 8.93
N ASP A 56 10.45 -21.39 9.01
CA ASP A 56 10.79 -20.70 10.27
C ASP A 56 9.57 -20.17 11.03
N TRP A 57 8.37 -20.20 10.43
CA TRP A 57 7.09 -19.80 11.01
C TRP A 57 6.13 -21.01 11.14
N ASP A 58 6.69 -22.22 11.26
CA ASP A 58 5.99 -23.51 11.48
C ASP A 58 5.12 -23.48 12.75
N PHE A 59 3.94 -22.86 12.68
CA PHE A 59 2.96 -22.89 13.77
C PHE A 59 2.00 -24.09 13.68
N LEU A 60 2.05 -24.91 12.62
CA LEU A 60 1.13 -26.05 12.44
C LEU A 60 1.89 -27.37 12.16
N PRO A 61 1.95 -28.30 13.13
CA PRO A 61 2.76 -29.51 13.01
C PRO A 61 2.15 -30.56 12.08
N LEU A 62 3.02 -31.40 11.50
CA LEU A 62 2.62 -32.70 10.96
C LEU A 62 1.76 -33.44 12.00
N LEU A 63 0.55 -33.84 11.62
CA LEU A 63 -0.39 -34.46 12.56
C LEU A 63 -0.08 -35.93 12.83
N GLY A 64 0.57 -36.60 11.87
CA GLY A 64 1.03 -37.98 11.99
C GLY A 64 0.86 -38.79 10.69
N TYR A 65 1.07 -40.09 10.82
CA TYR A 65 1.08 -41.07 9.74
C TYR A 65 0.01 -42.17 9.96
N ALA A 66 -0.82 -42.43 8.96
CA ALA A 66 -1.75 -43.55 8.94
C ALA A 66 -1.00 -44.87 8.73
N GLY A 67 -1.19 -45.80 9.66
CA GLY A 67 -0.89 -47.22 9.51
C GLY A 67 -2.06 -48.09 9.97
N ARG A 68 -1.89 -49.41 9.96
CA ARG A 68 -2.90 -50.38 10.42
C ARG A 68 -3.43 -50.10 11.83
N ASN A 69 -2.59 -49.54 12.69
CA ASN A 69 -2.93 -49.25 14.09
C ASN A 69 -3.54 -47.85 14.31
N GLY A 70 -3.78 -47.07 13.25
CA GLY A 70 -4.28 -45.70 13.32
C GLY A 70 -3.20 -44.64 13.05
N LEU A 71 -3.33 -43.48 13.70
CA LEU A 71 -2.42 -42.34 13.52
C LEU A 71 -1.19 -42.49 14.41
N ASN A 72 0.00 -42.45 13.81
CA ASN A 72 1.29 -42.56 14.49
C ASN A 72 2.04 -41.23 14.41
N ALA A 73 2.73 -40.81 15.48
CA ALA A 73 3.52 -39.58 15.46
C ALA A 73 4.72 -39.67 14.49
N GLU A 74 5.30 -40.85 14.37
CA GLU A 74 6.44 -41.15 13.47
C GLU A 74 6.01 -42.03 12.30
N LYS A 75 6.80 -42.01 11.22
CA LYS A 75 6.55 -42.81 10.03
C LYS A 75 6.61 -44.30 10.41
N PRO A 76 5.50 -45.06 10.27
CA PRO A 76 5.47 -46.43 10.73
C PRO A 76 6.39 -47.31 9.89
N ALA A 77 6.90 -48.39 10.49
CA ALA A 77 7.65 -49.41 9.78
C ALA A 77 6.78 -50.05 8.66
N LYS A 78 7.42 -50.59 7.61
CA LYS A 78 6.73 -51.02 6.37
C LYS A 78 5.66 -52.08 6.60
N GLU A 79 5.84 -52.94 7.59
CA GLU A 79 4.91 -53.98 8.02
C GLU A 79 3.59 -53.43 8.62
N LEU A 80 3.59 -52.16 9.03
CA LEU A 80 2.42 -51.45 9.54
C LEU A 80 1.75 -50.57 8.48
N TRP A 81 2.26 -50.58 7.24
CA TRP A 81 1.64 -49.88 6.11
C TRP A 81 0.34 -50.59 5.71
N LEU A 82 -0.59 -49.82 5.15
CA LEU A 82 -1.87 -50.33 4.67
C LEU A 82 -1.63 -51.16 3.41
N GLY A 83 -1.94 -52.45 3.46
CA GLY A 83 -1.99 -53.34 2.32
C GLY A 83 -3.25 -53.17 1.50
N LYS A 84 -3.43 -54.01 0.47
CA LYS A 84 -4.61 -53.96 -0.40
C LYS A 84 -5.89 -54.16 0.40
N ASP A 85 -6.85 -53.28 0.16
CA ASP A 85 -8.18 -53.27 0.77
C ASP A 85 -8.16 -53.13 2.31
N GLU A 86 -7.02 -52.76 2.90
CA GLU A 86 -6.93 -52.49 4.34
C GLU A 86 -7.32 -51.05 4.65
N ASP A 87 -8.17 -50.90 5.66
CA ASP A 87 -8.58 -49.63 6.24
C ASP A 87 -7.64 -49.23 7.40
N SER A 88 -7.39 -47.94 7.53
CA SER A 88 -6.98 -47.38 8.81
C SER A 88 -8.15 -47.39 9.80
N ASN A 89 -7.86 -47.26 11.09
CA ASN A 89 -8.88 -46.82 12.05
C ASN A 89 -9.35 -45.39 11.71
N TRP A 90 -10.53 -45.00 12.22
CA TRP A 90 -10.92 -43.59 12.23
C TRP A 90 -9.94 -42.81 13.09
N MET A 91 -9.31 -41.80 12.49
CA MET A 91 -8.29 -40.96 13.11
C MET A 91 -8.90 -39.61 13.39
N LYS A 92 -8.95 -39.23 14.66
CA LYS A 92 -9.40 -37.90 15.07
C LYS A 92 -8.29 -36.90 14.80
N MET A 93 -8.60 -35.90 13.98
CA MET A 93 -7.71 -34.80 13.64
C MET A 93 -8.09 -33.54 14.42
N PRO A 94 -7.17 -32.59 14.60
CA PRO A 94 -7.53 -31.31 15.16
C PRO A 94 -8.51 -30.57 14.25
N GLY A 95 -9.56 -30.02 14.85
CA GLY A 95 -10.56 -29.21 14.15
C GLY A 95 -10.18 -27.75 14.00
N TYR A 96 -8.91 -27.48 13.70
CA TYR A 96 -8.42 -26.13 13.39
C TYR A 96 -7.84 -26.15 11.98
N GLY A 97 -8.27 -25.23 11.12
CA GLY A 97 -7.79 -25.10 9.73
C GLY A 97 -8.81 -25.50 8.65
N LYS A 98 -8.64 -24.98 7.43
CA LYS A 98 -9.61 -25.04 6.33
C LYS A 98 -9.38 -26.21 5.38
N VAL A 99 -8.13 -26.67 5.27
CA VAL A 99 -7.73 -27.64 4.27
C VAL A 99 -7.07 -28.84 4.93
N LEU A 100 -7.58 -30.03 4.62
CA LEU A 100 -6.93 -31.29 4.94
C LEU A 100 -6.01 -31.67 3.78
N HIS A 101 -4.74 -31.85 4.09
CA HIS A 101 -3.73 -32.39 3.19
C HIS A 101 -3.45 -33.85 3.54
N VAL A 102 -3.50 -34.72 2.54
CA VAL A 102 -3.16 -36.14 2.65
C VAL A 102 -1.99 -36.42 1.72
N TYR A 103 -0.86 -36.85 2.28
CA TYR A 103 0.35 -37.17 1.54
C TYR A 103 0.50 -38.67 1.41
N ARG A 104 0.93 -39.12 0.24
CA ARG A 104 1.40 -40.49 0.05
C ARG A 104 2.91 -40.52 0.26
N GLU A 105 3.33 -41.33 1.22
CA GLU A 105 4.72 -41.42 1.66
C GLU A 105 5.55 -42.44 0.86
N THR A 106 4.92 -43.11 -0.11
CA THR A 106 5.51 -44.08 -1.02
C THR A 106 5.74 -43.47 -2.40
N GLU A 107 6.85 -43.85 -3.06
CA GLU A 107 7.12 -43.39 -4.42
C GLU A 107 6.12 -43.96 -5.43
N ALA A 108 5.75 -45.23 -5.30
CA ALA A 108 4.78 -45.87 -6.21
C ALA A 108 3.37 -45.29 -6.05
N PRO A 109 2.65 -45.04 -7.17
CA PRO A 109 1.23 -44.71 -7.17
C PRO A 109 0.41 -45.70 -6.32
N ALA A 110 -0.46 -45.16 -5.47
CA ALA A 110 -1.39 -45.95 -4.67
C ALA A 110 -2.77 -45.28 -4.70
N ARG A 111 -3.72 -45.91 -5.39
CA ARG A 111 -5.13 -45.51 -5.34
C ARG A 111 -5.68 -45.80 -3.95
N CYS A 112 -6.38 -44.85 -3.36
CA CYS A 112 -6.98 -45.03 -2.04
C CYS A 112 -8.35 -44.35 -1.95
N GLN A 113 -9.17 -44.84 -1.01
CA GLN A 113 -10.39 -44.17 -0.59
C GLN A 113 -10.11 -43.40 0.71
N ILE A 114 -10.54 -42.14 0.78
CA ILE A 114 -10.40 -41.29 1.96
C ILE A 114 -11.82 -40.94 2.43
N ASP A 115 -12.21 -41.43 3.61
CA ASP A 115 -13.46 -41.07 4.25
C ASP A 115 -13.22 -39.96 5.26
N ILE A 116 -14.03 -38.90 5.20
CA ILE A 116 -13.92 -37.75 6.09
C ILE A 116 -15.28 -37.51 6.74
N ARG A 117 -15.26 -37.25 8.05
CA ARG A 117 -16.39 -36.75 8.83
C ARG A 117 -16.01 -35.42 9.46
N ILE A 118 -16.88 -34.43 9.28
CA ILE A 118 -16.73 -33.12 9.91
C ILE A 118 -18.05 -32.70 10.53
N GLN A 119 -18.00 -32.20 11.77
CA GLN A 119 -19.20 -31.79 12.49
C GLN A 119 -18.92 -30.54 13.32
N ASN A 120 -19.79 -29.54 13.23
CA ASN A 120 -19.85 -28.40 14.15
C ASN A 120 -21.20 -28.42 14.91
N LYS A 121 -21.59 -27.31 15.55
CA LYS A 121 -22.88 -27.23 16.28
C LYS A 121 -24.10 -27.29 15.36
N GLU A 122 -23.97 -26.89 14.10
CA GLU A 122 -25.07 -26.66 13.17
C GLU A 122 -25.14 -27.69 12.04
N GLU A 123 -24.00 -28.27 11.66
CA GLU A 123 -23.81 -29.09 10.46
C GLU A 123 -23.02 -30.36 10.78
N ASN A 124 -23.37 -31.46 10.13
CA ASN A 124 -22.65 -32.73 10.17
C ASN A 124 -22.54 -33.27 8.74
N LEU A 125 -21.32 -33.35 8.21
CA LEU A 125 -21.04 -33.82 6.86
C LEU A 125 -20.11 -35.03 6.90
N SER A 126 -20.40 -36.01 6.05
CA SER A 126 -19.53 -37.16 5.81
C SER A 126 -19.40 -37.39 4.31
N ARG A 127 -18.19 -37.61 3.82
CA ARG A 127 -17.95 -37.89 2.40
C ARG A 127 -16.78 -38.83 2.20
N SER A 128 -16.91 -39.71 1.22
CA SER A 128 -15.85 -40.59 0.72
C SER A 128 -15.28 -40.03 -0.57
N PHE A 129 -13.96 -39.91 -0.64
CA PHE A 129 -13.22 -39.45 -1.81
C PHE A 129 -12.40 -40.60 -2.37
N LEU A 130 -12.31 -40.67 -3.70
CA LEU A 130 -11.45 -41.61 -4.38
C LEU A 130 -10.23 -40.86 -4.91
N TRP A 131 -9.05 -41.16 -4.37
CA TRP A 131 -7.79 -40.61 -4.85
C TRP A 131 -7.10 -41.64 -5.75
N ASP A 132 -6.80 -41.27 -6.99
CA ASP A 132 -6.23 -42.17 -7.99
C ASP A 132 -4.73 -42.47 -7.81
N GLY A 133 -4.08 -41.77 -6.88
CA GLY A 133 -2.68 -41.96 -6.54
C GLY A 133 -1.70 -41.48 -7.61
N ARG A 134 -2.09 -40.65 -8.58
CA ARG A 134 -1.11 -40.09 -9.53
C ARG A 134 -0.28 -38.97 -8.90
N SER A 135 -0.93 -38.06 -8.19
CA SER A 135 -0.26 -37.04 -7.38
C SER A 135 0.32 -37.65 -6.10
N LYS A 136 1.34 -36.99 -5.52
CA LYS A 136 1.85 -37.32 -4.17
C LYS A 136 0.97 -36.77 -3.05
N THR A 137 0.11 -35.79 -3.36
CA THR A 137 -0.74 -35.11 -2.38
C THR A 137 -2.19 -35.05 -2.85
N PHE A 138 -3.12 -35.13 -1.89
CA PHE A 138 -4.55 -34.93 -2.07
C PHE A 138 -5.07 -33.88 -1.09
N HIS A 139 -5.94 -33.00 -1.58
CA HIS A 139 -6.40 -31.82 -0.83
C HIS A 139 -7.92 -31.80 -0.72
N VAL A 140 -8.43 -31.61 0.50
CA VAL A 140 -9.87 -31.50 0.78
C VAL A 140 -10.18 -30.24 1.57
N TYR A 141 -11.08 -29.43 1.04
CA TYR A 141 -11.65 -28.28 1.73
C TYR A 141 -12.72 -28.72 2.72
N LEU A 142 -12.54 -28.30 3.96
CA LEU A 142 -13.38 -28.68 5.09
C LEU A 142 -14.56 -27.73 5.24
N TYR A 143 -14.32 -26.42 5.13
CA TYR A 143 -15.33 -25.37 5.22
C TYR A 143 -14.91 -24.13 4.41
N TYR A 144 -15.85 -23.24 4.13
CA TYR A 144 -15.56 -21.90 3.60
C TYR A 144 -16.17 -20.82 4.50
N ILE A 145 -15.59 -19.62 4.45
CA ILE A 145 -16.08 -18.45 5.18
C ILE A 145 -16.69 -17.49 4.14
N PRO A 146 -18.01 -17.25 4.13
CA PRO A 146 -18.61 -16.19 3.32
C PRO A 146 -18.16 -14.81 3.83
N ILE A 147 -18.12 -13.80 2.96
CA ILE A 147 -17.74 -12.42 3.36
C ILE A 147 -18.84 -11.77 4.19
N SER A 148 -20.11 -12.03 3.85
CA SER A 148 -21.24 -11.65 4.68
C SER A 148 -21.04 -12.29 6.05
N VAL A 149 -21.26 -11.55 7.15
CA VAL A 149 -21.04 -11.89 8.59
C VAL A 149 -21.81 -13.15 9.09
N LYS A 150 -21.76 -14.24 8.32
CA LYS A 150 -22.43 -15.51 8.53
C LYS A 150 -21.42 -16.53 9.05
N PRO A 151 -21.88 -17.53 9.82
CA PRO A 151 -20.99 -18.58 10.31
C PRO A 151 -20.32 -19.31 9.14
N PRO A 152 -19.10 -19.85 9.35
CA PRO A 152 -18.45 -20.74 8.39
C PRO A 152 -19.37 -21.91 8.02
N ARG A 153 -19.40 -22.28 6.74
CA ARG A 153 -20.19 -23.40 6.23
C ARG A 153 -19.29 -24.57 5.84
N LEU A 154 -19.59 -25.75 6.36
CA LEU A 154 -18.88 -26.99 6.03
C LEU A 154 -19.19 -27.36 4.57
N ILE A 155 -18.20 -27.83 3.80
CA ILE A 155 -18.39 -28.13 2.36
C ILE A 155 -17.83 -29.47 1.86
N LEU A 156 -16.87 -30.10 2.54
CA LEU A 156 -16.21 -31.36 2.12
C LEU A 156 -16.08 -31.50 0.58
N LYS A 157 -15.19 -30.70 -0.03
CA LYS A 157 -14.94 -30.71 -1.48
C LYS A 157 -13.48 -30.95 -1.79
N THR A 158 -13.21 -31.61 -2.91
CA THR A 158 -11.84 -31.63 -3.43
C THR A 158 -11.45 -30.25 -3.92
N ALA A 159 -10.15 -30.02 -3.98
CA ALA A 159 -9.55 -28.88 -4.67
C ALA A 159 -10.15 -28.67 -6.08
N ASP A 160 -10.29 -29.75 -6.87
CA ASP A 160 -10.85 -29.67 -8.22
C ASP A 160 -12.31 -29.24 -8.24
N GLU A 161 -13.16 -29.85 -7.42
CA GLU A 161 -14.58 -29.51 -7.34
C GLU A 161 -14.79 -28.05 -6.96
N PHE A 162 -13.95 -27.55 -6.04
CA PHE A 162 -14.03 -26.18 -5.59
C PHE A 162 -13.67 -25.17 -6.70
N ILE A 163 -12.65 -25.47 -7.53
CA ILE A 163 -12.34 -24.65 -8.71
C ILE A 163 -13.47 -24.70 -9.73
N ASP A 164 -14.01 -25.88 -10.04
CA ASP A 164 -15.10 -26.01 -11.03
C ASP A 164 -16.32 -25.19 -10.61
N GLU A 165 -16.75 -25.32 -9.36
CA GLU A 165 -17.91 -24.58 -8.89
C GLU A 165 -17.67 -23.07 -8.82
N THR A 166 -16.44 -22.66 -8.50
CA THR A 166 -16.08 -21.23 -8.54
C THR A 166 -16.15 -20.73 -9.97
N ARG A 167 -15.57 -21.46 -10.91
CA ARG A 167 -15.59 -21.14 -12.32
C ARG A 167 -17.03 -21.04 -12.83
N ASP A 168 -17.87 -22.02 -12.55
CA ASP A 168 -19.28 -22.04 -12.91
C ASP A 168 -20.04 -20.85 -12.31
N TYR A 169 -19.76 -20.52 -11.04
CA TYR A 169 -20.32 -19.36 -10.37
C TYR A 169 -19.92 -18.06 -11.08
N ILE A 170 -18.63 -17.85 -11.34
CA ILE A 170 -18.14 -16.64 -12.05
C ILE A 170 -18.73 -16.57 -13.46
N GLN A 171 -18.75 -17.66 -14.21
CA GLN A 171 -19.34 -17.69 -15.54
C GLN A 171 -20.81 -17.34 -15.52
N LYS A 172 -21.57 -17.85 -14.54
CA LYS A 172 -22.97 -17.52 -14.35
C LYS A 172 -23.16 -16.03 -14.04
N GLU A 173 -22.42 -15.49 -13.07
CA GLU A 173 -22.49 -14.07 -12.71
C GLU A 173 -22.11 -13.17 -13.89
N MET A 174 -21.07 -13.54 -14.64
CA MET A 174 -20.55 -12.75 -15.75
C MET A 174 -21.34 -12.94 -17.05
N LYS A 175 -22.23 -13.93 -17.14
CA LYS A 175 -23.07 -14.18 -18.33
C LYS A 175 -23.99 -12.99 -18.60
N ASP A 176 -24.63 -12.46 -17.57
CA ASP A 176 -25.61 -11.38 -17.68
C ASP A 176 -25.01 -10.00 -17.36
N PHE A 177 -23.75 -9.94 -16.91
CA PHE A 177 -23.05 -8.68 -16.68
C PHE A 177 -22.85 -7.89 -18.00
N PRO A 178 -23.22 -6.60 -18.09
CA PRO A 178 -23.31 -5.89 -19.36
C PRO A 178 -21.98 -5.63 -20.05
N LEU A 179 -20.89 -5.47 -19.28
CA LEU A 179 -19.57 -5.19 -19.83
C LEU A 179 -18.85 -6.51 -20.12
N LYS A 180 -18.26 -6.65 -21.31
CA LYS A 180 -17.61 -7.91 -21.73
C LYS A 180 -16.13 -7.75 -22.06
N ARG A 181 -15.65 -6.53 -22.28
CA ARG A 181 -14.27 -6.27 -22.69
C ARG A 181 -13.33 -6.51 -21.51
N LEU A 182 -12.32 -7.34 -21.70
CA LEU A 182 -11.24 -7.56 -20.73
C LEU A 182 -10.01 -6.69 -21.06
N PRO A 183 -9.22 -6.28 -20.06
CA PRO A 183 -8.08 -5.41 -20.25
C PRO A 183 -6.94 -6.14 -20.97
N GLN A 184 -6.28 -5.44 -21.88
CA GLN A 184 -5.19 -5.96 -22.71
C GLN A 184 -3.87 -5.25 -22.42
N LYS A 185 -3.90 -3.93 -22.20
CA LYS A 185 -2.75 -3.05 -21.93
C LYS A 185 -2.57 -2.81 -20.43
N ILE A 186 -3.67 -2.69 -19.68
CA ILE A 186 -3.61 -2.65 -18.21
C ILE A 186 -3.43 -4.07 -17.71
N ALA A 187 -2.46 -4.26 -16.82
CA ALA A 187 -2.08 -5.56 -16.33
C ALA A 187 -2.68 -5.82 -14.94
N PHE A 188 -3.33 -6.97 -14.81
CA PHE A 188 -3.80 -7.52 -13.55
C PHE A 188 -3.07 -8.83 -13.30
N ALA A 189 -2.23 -8.81 -12.27
CA ALA A 189 -1.40 -9.90 -11.80
C ALA A 189 -1.97 -10.52 -10.52
N THR A 190 -1.57 -11.74 -10.28
CA THR A 190 -1.93 -12.52 -9.10
C THR A 190 -0.80 -13.51 -8.84
N ASP A 191 -0.63 -13.92 -7.60
CA ASP A 191 0.32 -14.98 -7.25
C ASP A 191 -0.03 -16.30 -7.97
N PHE A 192 0.99 -17.09 -8.30
CA PHE A 192 0.80 -18.44 -8.80
C PHE A 192 1.46 -19.44 -7.88
N GLY A 193 0.67 -19.98 -6.96
CA GLY A 193 1.16 -20.93 -5.96
C GLY A 193 1.28 -22.38 -6.47
N CYS A 194 1.02 -22.65 -7.75
CA CYS A 194 1.23 -23.96 -8.35
C CYS A 194 2.73 -24.32 -8.37
N LYS A 195 3.05 -25.57 -8.08
CA LYS A 195 4.41 -26.12 -8.06
C LYS A 195 4.71 -26.95 -9.31
N PRO A 196 6.00 -27.23 -9.59
CA PRO A 196 6.40 -28.02 -10.76
C PRO A 196 5.87 -29.46 -10.72
N ASP A 197 5.72 -30.01 -9.51
CA ASP A 197 5.26 -31.37 -9.26
C ASP A 197 3.72 -31.50 -9.15
N ASP A 198 2.98 -30.40 -9.29
CA ASP A 198 1.51 -30.44 -9.29
C ASP A 198 0.96 -31.10 -10.56
N ASP A 199 -0.25 -31.66 -10.47
CA ASP A 199 -0.91 -32.27 -11.64
C ASP A 199 -1.09 -31.22 -12.75
N PRO A 200 -0.53 -31.43 -13.96
CA PRO A 200 -0.66 -30.50 -15.08
C PRO A 200 -2.11 -30.15 -15.43
N ALA A 201 -3.05 -31.08 -15.27
CA ALA A 201 -4.47 -30.82 -15.52
C ALA A 201 -5.03 -29.80 -14.52
N TRP A 202 -4.65 -29.94 -13.25
CA TRP A 202 -5.03 -29.03 -12.18
C TRP A 202 -4.39 -27.65 -12.39
N VAL A 203 -3.12 -27.58 -12.80
CA VAL A 203 -2.46 -26.29 -13.09
C VAL A 203 -3.16 -25.56 -14.24
N LYS A 204 -3.47 -26.26 -15.34
CA LYS A 204 -4.20 -25.70 -16.49
C LYS A 204 -5.58 -25.19 -16.11
N LYS A 205 -6.25 -25.86 -15.17
CA LYS A 205 -7.55 -25.46 -14.66
C LYS A 205 -7.50 -24.14 -13.87
N ASN A 206 -6.50 -23.96 -13.01
CA ASN A 206 -6.29 -22.68 -12.30
C ASN A 206 -6.01 -21.53 -13.27
N LEU A 207 -5.11 -21.77 -14.24
CA LEU A 207 -4.83 -20.78 -15.28
C LEU A 207 -6.08 -20.39 -16.08
N ALA A 208 -6.95 -21.36 -16.41
CA ALA A 208 -8.21 -21.09 -17.07
C ALA A 208 -9.16 -20.22 -16.23
N LEU A 209 -9.30 -20.50 -14.93
CA LEU A 209 -10.09 -19.68 -14.01
C LEU A 209 -9.57 -18.24 -13.97
N PHE A 210 -8.26 -18.04 -13.85
CA PHE A 210 -7.65 -16.70 -13.85
C PHE A 210 -7.91 -15.93 -15.14
N LYS A 211 -7.86 -16.59 -16.30
CA LYS A 211 -8.23 -15.96 -17.58
C LYS A 211 -9.69 -15.54 -17.63
N GLU A 212 -10.59 -16.31 -17.01
CA GLU A 212 -12.03 -16.03 -17.01
C GLU A 212 -12.42 -14.84 -16.13
N ILE A 213 -11.75 -14.68 -14.98
CA ILE A 213 -11.89 -13.48 -14.15
C ILE A 213 -11.21 -12.27 -14.80
N GLY A 214 -10.29 -12.46 -15.76
CA GLY A 214 -9.69 -11.37 -16.53
C GLY A 214 -8.23 -11.06 -16.21
N MET A 215 -7.55 -11.93 -15.45
CA MET A 215 -6.11 -11.80 -15.23
C MET A 215 -5.36 -11.97 -16.55
N ASN A 216 -4.34 -11.16 -16.74
CA ASN A 216 -3.48 -11.19 -17.93
C ASN A 216 -1.99 -11.15 -17.59
N CYS A 217 -1.65 -11.05 -16.30
CA CYS A 217 -0.31 -11.21 -15.74
C CYS A 217 -0.32 -12.34 -14.69
N ILE A 218 0.79 -13.05 -14.55
CA ILE A 218 1.00 -14.06 -13.51
C ILE A 218 2.32 -13.78 -12.82
N TRP A 219 2.28 -13.79 -11.49
CA TRP A 219 3.48 -13.74 -10.66
C TRP A 219 4.01 -15.16 -10.39
N ASP A 220 5.25 -15.42 -10.77
CA ASP A 220 5.91 -16.73 -10.58
C ASP A 220 7.15 -16.58 -9.69
N PRO A 221 7.10 -17.07 -8.42
CA PRO A 221 8.24 -17.02 -7.51
C PRO A 221 9.25 -18.17 -7.73
N GLU A 222 8.85 -19.28 -8.36
CA GLU A 222 9.63 -20.52 -8.43
C GLU A 222 9.62 -21.07 -9.86
N ILE A 223 10.42 -20.42 -10.70
CA ILE A 223 10.45 -20.66 -12.14
C ILE A 223 10.98 -22.07 -12.44
N SER A 224 10.04 -22.99 -12.64
CA SER A 224 10.31 -24.27 -13.29
C SER A 224 9.96 -24.22 -14.77
N LEU A 225 10.64 -25.08 -15.54
CA LEU A 225 10.41 -25.24 -16.98
C LEU A 225 8.95 -25.53 -17.31
N ASP A 226 8.32 -26.41 -16.53
CA ASP A 226 6.97 -26.87 -16.80
C ASP A 226 5.93 -25.79 -16.49
N LEU A 227 6.11 -25.06 -15.38
CA LEU A 227 5.22 -23.97 -15.00
C LEU A 227 5.22 -22.83 -16.02
N SER A 228 6.42 -22.39 -16.42
CA SER A 228 6.60 -21.36 -17.46
C SER A 228 5.98 -21.77 -18.79
N ARG A 229 6.13 -23.05 -19.17
CA ARG A 229 5.50 -23.59 -20.38
C ARG A 229 3.97 -23.51 -20.30
N TRP A 230 3.35 -23.89 -19.17
CA TRP A 230 1.90 -23.85 -19.03
C TRP A 230 1.33 -22.43 -19.00
N ILE A 231 2.00 -21.48 -18.34
CA ILE A 231 1.63 -20.06 -18.36
C ILE A 231 1.62 -19.53 -19.81
N LYS A 232 2.65 -19.90 -20.60
CA LYS A 232 2.73 -19.56 -22.02
C LYS A 232 1.63 -20.24 -22.85
N GLU A 233 1.37 -21.53 -22.63
CA GLU A 233 0.27 -22.26 -23.29
C GLU A 233 -1.10 -21.61 -22.98
N ALA A 234 -1.28 -21.08 -21.76
CA ALA A 234 -2.48 -20.36 -21.34
C ALA A 234 -2.56 -18.91 -21.87
N ASN A 235 -1.55 -18.46 -22.63
CA ASN A 235 -1.51 -17.15 -23.28
C ASN A 235 -1.69 -15.99 -22.27
N PHE A 236 -0.97 -16.05 -21.15
CA PHE A 236 -0.76 -14.88 -20.30
C PHE A 236 0.21 -13.91 -20.97
N ARG A 237 -0.12 -12.63 -20.90
CA ARG A 237 0.57 -11.60 -21.66
C ARG A 237 1.83 -11.12 -20.94
N TYR A 238 1.77 -11.06 -19.62
CA TYR A 238 2.82 -10.53 -18.77
C TYR A 238 3.21 -11.56 -17.71
N THR A 239 4.44 -11.45 -17.22
CA THR A 239 4.89 -12.14 -16.01
C THR A 239 5.61 -11.17 -15.08
N ASP A 240 5.46 -11.41 -13.78
CA ASP A 240 6.20 -10.69 -12.74
C ASP A 240 7.13 -11.65 -12.01
N HIS A 241 8.31 -11.17 -11.64
CA HIS A 241 9.36 -12.02 -11.10
C HIS A 241 10.08 -11.42 -9.90
N TRP A 242 10.44 -12.31 -8.98
CA TRP A 242 11.42 -12.08 -7.92
C TRP A 242 12.78 -12.62 -8.34
N GLY A 243 13.85 -12.12 -7.71
CA GLY A 243 15.14 -12.79 -7.81
C GLY A 243 16.31 -11.92 -8.24
N LEU A 244 16.23 -10.61 -8.02
CA LEU A 244 17.46 -9.83 -7.87
C LEU A 244 17.86 -9.63 -6.40
N GLY A 245 16.93 -9.58 -5.45
CA GLY A 245 17.19 -9.22 -4.04
C GLY A 245 18.05 -10.20 -3.25
N ILE A 246 18.57 -9.72 -2.11
CA ILE A 246 19.27 -10.56 -1.13
C ILE A 246 18.61 -10.38 0.24
N TRP A 247 17.77 -11.34 0.59
CA TRP A 247 17.30 -11.53 1.95
C TRP A 247 18.40 -12.20 2.81
N PRO A 248 18.67 -11.75 4.05
CA PRO A 248 18.40 -10.44 4.66
C PRO A 248 19.50 -9.42 4.34
N ILE A 249 19.23 -8.14 4.62
CA ILE A 249 20.19 -7.03 4.54
C ILE A 249 21.28 -7.25 5.60
N SER A 250 22.29 -8.06 5.30
CA SER A 250 23.56 -7.97 6.00
C SER A 250 24.30 -6.74 5.47
N TYR A 251 24.80 -5.90 6.37
CA TYR A 251 25.58 -4.68 6.04
C TYR A 251 26.95 -4.98 5.44
N GLU A 252 27.13 -6.18 4.91
CA GLU A 252 28.37 -6.63 4.34
C GLU A 252 28.59 -6.08 2.94
N GLY A 253 29.52 -5.12 2.85
CA GLY A 253 30.28 -4.74 1.65
C GLY A 253 29.56 -4.81 0.30
N LEU A 254 29.24 -3.63 -0.25
CA LEU A 254 28.69 -3.46 -1.60
C LEU A 254 29.36 -4.35 -2.67
N GLU A 255 30.67 -4.62 -2.60
CA GLU A 255 31.35 -5.51 -3.54
C GLU A 255 31.03 -7.01 -3.36
N VAL A 256 30.88 -7.49 -2.12
CA VAL A 256 30.48 -8.87 -1.83
C VAL A 256 29.04 -9.07 -2.29
N LYS A 257 28.15 -8.14 -1.90
CA LYS A 257 26.77 -8.12 -2.38
C LYS A 257 26.71 -7.99 -3.90
N ARG A 258 27.46 -7.09 -4.54
CA ARG A 258 27.51 -7.00 -6.02
C ARG A 258 27.88 -8.32 -6.68
N ARG A 259 28.81 -9.10 -6.10
CA ARG A 259 29.15 -10.44 -6.61
C ARG A 259 28.03 -11.45 -6.35
N GLU A 260 27.40 -11.43 -5.18
CA GLU A 260 26.22 -12.27 -4.88
C GLU A 260 25.04 -11.94 -5.80
N TYR A 261 24.69 -10.65 -5.94
CA TYR A 261 23.68 -10.14 -6.88
C TYR A 261 24.01 -10.53 -8.32
N ALA A 262 25.26 -10.35 -8.77
CA ALA A 262 25.65 -10.77 -10.11
C ALA A 262 25.58 -12.29 -10.28
N THR A 263 25.93 -13.07 -9.26
CA THR A 263 25.87 -14.54 -9.29
C THR A 263 24.42 -15.03 -9.27
N ASN A 264 23.57 -14.45 -8.43
CA ASN A 264 22.14 -14.73 -8.39
C ASN A 264 21.49 -14.34 -9.71
N ALA A 265 21.75 -13.13 -10.22
CA ALA A 265 21.27 -12.71 -11.54
C ALA A 265 21.77 -13.64 -12.65
N LEU A 266 23.01 -14.13 -12.60
CA LEU A 266 23.57 -15.10 -13.56
C LEU A 266 22.97 -16.50 -13.42
N ASN A 267 22.70 -16.97 -12.20
CA ASN A 267 22.01 -18.24 -11.96
C ASN A 267 20.55 -18.17 -12.42
N THR A 268 19.91 -17.03 -12.15
CA THR A 268 18.61 -16.63 -12.70
C THR A 268 18.72 -16.56 -14.23
N LEU A 269 19.77 -16.04 -14.84
CA LEU A 269 19.89 -16.03 -16.31
C LEU A 269 20.14 -17.39 -16.93
N ASP A 270 20.97 -18.25 -16.34
CA ASP A 270 21.20 -19.60 -16.87
C ASP A 270 19.93 -20.46 -16.72
N SER A 271 19.10 -20.16 -15.71
CA SER A 271 17.73 -20.68 -15.66
C SER A 271 16.81 -20.00 -16.69
N TYR A 272 16.92 -18.72 -17.02
CA TYR A 272 15.98 -18.04 -17.94
C TYR A 272 16.32 -18.21 -19.43
N GLU A 273 17.60 -18.12 -19.84
CA GLU A 273 18.07 -18.33 -21.23
C GLU A 273 17.72 -19.72 -21.76
N ARG A 274 17.61 -20.72 -20.86
CA ARG A 274 17.21 -22.09 -21.21
C ARG A 274 15.70 -22.34 -21.09
N ARG A 275 14.89 -21.46 -20.48
CA ARG A 275 13.55 -21.81 -19.94
C ARG A 275 12.35 -20.88 -20.25
N ILE A 276 12.52 -19.82 -21.09
CA ILE A 276 11.48 -18.98 -21.77
C ILE A 276 10.99 -17.70 -21.03
N ASN A 277 10.74 -16.64 -21.85
CA ASN A 277 9.89 -15.43 -21.68
C ASN A 277 10.46 -14.12 -21.11
N ARG A 278 11.76 -13.85 -21.32
CA ARG A 278 12.36 -12.52 -21.06
C ARG A 278 11.55 -11.35 -21.65
N ASP A 279 10.95 -11.55 -22.83
CA ASP A 279 10.24 -10.51 -23.59
C ASP A 279 8.89 -10.09 -22.96
N ASN A 280 8.35 -10.88 -22.02
CA ASN A 280 7.05 -10.64 -21.39
C ASN A 280 7.15 -10.25 -19.92
N VAL A 281 8.36 -10.15 -19.36
CA VAL A 281 8.56 -9.70 -17.98
C VAL A 281 8.17 -8.25 -17.87
N MET A 282 7.15 -7.94 -17.08
CA MET A 282 6.68 -6.58 -16.92
C MET A 282 7.23 -5.93 -15.65
N VAL A 283 7.17 -6.64 -14.52
CA VAL A 283 7.78 -6.18 -13.25
C VAL A 283 8.87 -7.15 -12.80
N LEU A 284 10.03 -6.57 -12.47
CA LEU A 284 11.12 -7.26 -11.80
C LEU A 284 11.30 -6.69 -10.39
N HIS A 285 10.99 -7.51 -9.40
CA HIS A 285 11.10 -7.15 -7.99
C HIS A 285 12.57 -7.23 -7.56
N GLY A 286 13.08 -6.06 -7.16
CA GLY A 286 14.45 -5.90 -6.71
C GLY A 286 14.73 -6.52 -5.35
N ASP A 287 13.71 -6.63 -4.48
CA ASP A 287 13.72 -7.18 -3.11
C ASP A 287 12.33 -7.00 -2.44
N ASP A 288 12.19 -7.34 -1.14
CA ASP A 288 10.98 -7.17 -0.28
C ASP A 288 11.09 -6.03 0.75
N GLU A 289 10.19 -5.03 0.72
CA GLU A 289 9.97 -4.00 1.77
C GLU A 289 11.22 -3.48 2.53
N ILE A 290 12.30 -3.29 1.80
CA ILE A 290 13.67 -3.18 2.31
C ILE A 290 13.83 -1.97 3.22
N GLY A 291 14.53 -2.06 4.36
CA GLY A 291 14.96 -0.90 5.14
C GLY A 291 16.29 -1.12 5.85
N ASN A 292 17.06 -0.08 6.11
CA ASN A 292 18.32 -0.18 6.86
C ASN A 292 18.14 0.00 8.38
N GLY A 293 16.92 -0.23 8.89
CA GLY A 293 16.54 -0.04 10.29
C GLY A 293 16.78 1.38 10.81
N PRO A 294 16.47 1.71 12.07
CA PRO A 294 16.81 2.98 12.70
C PRO A 294 18.30 3.36 12.59
N LEU A 295 18.64 4.63 12.82
CA LEU A 295 20.02 5.10 12.71
C LEU A 295 20.97 4.34 13.64
N GLU A 296 20.50 3.96 14.83
CA GLU A 296 21.25 3.18 15.82
C GLU A 296 21.69 1.82 15.24
N ASP A 297 20.78 1.15 14.52
CA ASP A 297 21.05 -0.14 13.91
C ASP A 297 22.05 0.00 12.77
N PHE A 298 21.89 1.04 11.93
CA PHE A 298 22.86 1.36 10.88
C PHE A 298 24.26 1.65 11.44
N LEU A 299 24.36 2.37 12.57
CA LEU A 299 25.66 2.67 13.19
C LEU A 299 26.27 1.45 13.91
N ALA A 300 25.45 0.55 14.45
CA ALA A 300 25.89 -0.66 15.13
C ALA A 300 26.22 -1.82 14.17
N ALA A 301 25.78 -1.73 12.92
CA ALA A 301 25.88 -2.75 11.91
C ALA A 301 27.29 -3.29 11.64
N ASP A 302 28.27 -2.40 11.44
CA ASP A 302 29.61 -2.78 11.00
C ASP A 302 30.66 -1.67 11.24
N SER A 303 31.88 -2.06 11.58
CA SER A 303 33.09 -1.21 11.57
C SER A 303 33.32 -0.39 10.29
N ARG A 304 32.78 -0.81 9.14
CA ARG A 304 32.88 -0.16 7.82
C ARG A 304 31.93 1.03 7.63
N VAL A 305 30.94 1.20 8.51
CA VAL A 305 29.96 2.29 8.43
C VAL A 305 30.65 3.65 8.50
N GLN A 306 31.61 3.83 9.42
CA GLN A 306 32.33 5.10 9.54
C GLN A 306 33.10 5.48 8.26
N PRO A 307 33.93 4.60 7.67
CA PRO A 307 34.53 4.85 6.36
C PRO A 307 33.53 5.21 5.25
N LEU A 308 32.35 4.56 5.22
CA LEU A 308 31.29 4.86 4.25
C LEU A 308 30.73 6.27 4.42
N VAL A 309 30.42 6.66 5.65
CA VAL A 309 29.92 8.01 5.98
C VAL A 309 30.96 9.08 5.65
N VAL A 310 32.23 8.87 6.03
CA VAL A 310 33.33 9.79 5.68
C VAL A 310 33.50 9.91 4.17
N SER A 311 33.37 8.81 3.43
CA SER A 311 33.43 8.82 1.96
C SER A 311 32.27 9.62 1.38
N TYR A 312 31.07 9.49 1.92
CA TYR A 312 29.92 10.30 1.54
C TYR A 312 30.17 11.79 1.79
N PHE A 313 30.69 12.18 2.97
CA PHE A 313 30.99 13.57 3.29
C PHE A 313 31.98 14.20 2.31
N LYS A 314 33.01 13.45 1.91
CA LYS A 314 33.97 13.87 0.89
C LYS A 314 33.29 14.08 -0.47
N ARG A 315 32.47 13.13 -0.92
CA ARG A 315 31.75 13.24 -2.21
C ARG A 315 30.80 14.43 -2.25
N MET A 316 30.10 14.68 -1.16
CA MET A 316 29.13 15.77 -1.05
C MET A 316 29.77 17.12 -0.71
N ASN A 317 31.09 17.18 -0.56
CA ASN A 317 31.84 18.37 -0.12
C ASN A 317 31.26 19.00 1.16
N VAL A 318 30.89 18.16 2.13
CA VAL A 318 30.37 18.63 3.42
C VAL A 318 31.45 19.47 4.11
N PRO A 319 31.20 20.75 4.45
CA PRO A 319 32.18 21.57 5.13
C PRO A 319 32.49 20.98 6.52
N LEU A 320 33.73 20.57 6.76
CA LEU A 320 34.12 19.99 8.05
C LEU A 320 33.87 20.96 9.22
N SER A 321 34.00 22.26 8.97
CA SER A 321 33.66 23.31 9.94
C SER A 321 32.20 23.28 10.36
N ASP A 322 31.27 22.98 9.44
CA ASP A 322 29.83 22.94 9.71
C ASP A 322 29.49 21.77 10.65
N ILE A 323 30.21 20.66 10.51
CA ILE A 323 30.07 19.48 11.36
C ILE A 323 31.04 19.48 12.55
N GLY A 324 31.77 20.56 12.80
CA GLY A 324 32.60 20.74 13.99
C GLY A 324 33.95 20.01 14.00
N PHE A 325 34.49 19.66 12.84
CA PHE A 325 35.79 18.96 12.71
C PHE A 325 36.77 19.75 11.85
N LYS A 326 38.07 19.49 12.00
CA LYS A 326 39.12 20.04 11.13
C LYS A 326 39.63 19.00 10.13
N ASP A 327 39.48 17.71 10.46
CA ASP A 327 39.95 16.60 9.64
C ASP A 327 38.96 15.43 9.70
N TYR A 328 38.78 14.71 8.57
CA TYR A 328 37.93 13.53 8.50
C TYR A 328 38.34 12.41 9.47
N ARG A 329 39.62 12.33 9.86
CA ARG A 329 40.15 11.36 10.83
C ARG A 329 39.67 11.60 12.26
N GLU A 330 39.19 12.81 12.57
CA GLU A 330 38.65 13.18 13.88
C GLU A 330 37.22 12.68 14.07
N ILE A 331 36.51 12.40 12.97
CA ILE A 331 35.14 11.92 12.99
C ILE A 331 35.12 10.50 13.53
N LYS A 332 34.51 10.31 14.70
CA LYS A 332 34.29 8.99 15.31
C LYS A 332 32.80 8.73 15.45
N LEU A 333 32.30 7.76 14.69
CA LEU A 333 30.94 7.26 14.82
C LEU A 333 31.05 5.96 15.62
N ILE A 334 30.46 5.89 16.81
CA ILE A 334 30.72 4.79 17.76
C ILE A 334 29.76 3.62 17.49
N PRO A 335 30.24 2.42 17.09
CA PRO A 335 29.43 1.21 16.99
C PRO A 335 29.45 0.42 18.31
N ALA A 336 28.33 -0.23 18.63
CA ALA A 336 28.10 -1.25 19.67
C ALA A 336 27.94 -0.78 21.14
N GLY A 337 26.69 -0.83 21.63
CA GLY A 337 26.31 -0.72 23.05
C GLY A 337 25.58 0.57 23.45
N ALA A 338 25.58 1.59 22.58
CA ALA A 338 24.86 2.83 22.84
C ALA A 338 23.35 2.62 22.61
N LYS A 339 22.63 2.47 23.72
CA LYS A 339 21.18 2.76 23.86
C LYS A 339 20.84 4.13 23.19
N PRO A 340 19.54 4.53 23.10
CA PRO A 340 19.12 5.86 22.61
C PRO A 340 19.98 7.09 22.98
N PRO A 341 20.72 7.15 24.13
CA PRO A 341 21.56 8.29 24.47
C PRO A 341 22.56 8.78 23.42
N TYR A 342 23.13 7.96 22.53
CA TYR A 342 24.12 8.47 21.56
C TYR A 342 23.46 9.28 20.43
N VAL A 343 22.40 8.76 19.80
CA VAL A 343 21.69 9.49 18.74
C VAL A 343 21.02 10.74 19.33
N ASP A 344 20.43 10.63 20.52
CA ASP A 344 19.88 11.79 21.24
C ASP A 344 20.96 12.82 21.59
N ALA A 345 22.14 12.37 22.02
CA ALA A 345 23.27 13.26 22.29
C ALA A 345 23.77 13.91 20.99
N LEU A 346 23.84 13.16 19.89
CA LEU A 346 24.29 13.69 18.60
C LEU A 346 23.32 14.75 18.07
N LYS A 347 22.00 14.49 18.13
CA LYS A 347 20.94 15.47 17.81
C LYS A 347 21.10 16.78 18.58
N LYS A 348 21.53 16.71 19.85
CA LYS A 348 21.68 17.89 20.73
C LYS A 348 23.03 18.59 20.61
N THR A 349 24.11 17.83 20.45
CA THR A 349 25.49 18.35 20.57
C THR A 349 26.13 18.65 19.21
N ASN A 350 25.73 17.95 18.15
CA ASN A 350 26.21 18.21 16.79
C ASN A 350 25.09 17.93 15.75
N PRO A 351 24.11 18.86 15.64
CA PRO A 351 22.97 18.74 14.72
C PRO A 351 23.37 18.54 13.26
N ALA A 352 24.45 19.21 12.83
CA ALA A 352 24.95 19.11 11.47
C ALA A 352 25.50 17.70 11.18
N LEU A 353 26.28 17.12 12.10
CA LEU A 353 26.75 15.75 11.96
C LEU A 353 25.56 14.77 11.96
N PHE A 354 24.58 14.95 12.86
CA PHE A 354 23.36 14.14 12.89
C PHE A 354 22.64 14.12 11.53
N TYR A 355 22.43 15.30 10.93
CA TYR A 355 21.80 15.43 9.62
C TYR A 355 22.58 14.69 8.55
N TRP A 356 23.88 14.98 8.42
CA TRP A 356 24.70 14.40 7.36
C TRP A 356 24.92 12.89 7.49
N VAL A 357 24.97 12.34 8.72
CA VAL A 357 25.02 10.88 8.93
C VAL A 357 23.73 10.20 8.44
N ASN A 358 22.55 10.76 8.73
CA ASN A 358 21.30 10.20 8.20
C ASN A 358 21.24 10.28 6.67
N ARG A 359 21.71 11.40 6.10
CA ARG A 359 21.84 11.53 4.65
C ARG A 359 22.74 10.45 4.04
N ALA A 360 23.85 10.13 4.71
CA ALA A 360 24.75 9.04 4.29
C ALA A 360 24.08 7.66 4.38
N ARG A 361 23.30 7.41 5.44
CA ARG A 361 22.51 6.18 5.64
C ARG A 361 21.50 5.98 4.51
N MET A 362 20.73 7.02 4.17
CA MET A 362 19.76 6.99 3.08
C MET A 362 20.41 6.79 1.70
N GLU A 363 21.55 7.45 1.48
CA GLU A 363 22.35 7.33 0.26
C GLU A 363 22.89 5.91 0.06
N TYR A 364 23.35 5.28 1.13
CA TYR A 364 23.87 3.91 1.09
C TYR A 364 22.82 2.91 0.61
N LEU A 365 21.60 2.98 1.15
CA LEU A 365 20.49 2.13 0.73
C LEU A 365 20.12 2.39 -0.74
N THR A 366 20.09 3.66 -1.13
CA THR A 366 19.84 4.07 -2.52
C THR A 366 20.91 3.55 -3.50
N ASP A 367 22.19 3.61 -3.13
CA ASP A 367 23.30 3.10 -3.94
C ASP A 367 23.22 1.59 -4.14
N LEU A 368 22.77 0.84 -3.12
CA LEU A 368 22.57 -0.61 -3.23
C LEU A 368 21.56 -0.94 -4.35
N HIS A 369 20.41 -0.26 -4.36
CA HIS A 369 19.37 -0.51 -5.38
C HIS A 369 19.73 0.00 -6.76
N ALA A 370 20.54 1.05 -6.84
CA ALA A 370 21.02 1.51 -8.12
C ALA A 370 21.89 0.46 -8.83
N GLU A 371 22.57 -0.41 -8.08
CA GLU A 371 23.27 -1.55 -8.66
C GLU A 371 22.29 -2.65 -9.12
N THR A 372 21.23 -2.92 -8.33
CA THR A 372 20.17 -3.86 -8.73
C THR A 372 19.58 -3.50 -10.09
N GLY A 373 19.23 -2.22 -10.34
CA GLY A 373 18.68 -1.86 -11.64
C GLY A 373 19.72 -1.77 -12.76
N LYS A 374 21.02 -1.54 -12.49
CA LYS A 374 22.07 -1.71 -13.52
C LYS A 374 22.17 -3.17 -13.97
N ILE A 375 22.10 -4.10 -13.03
CA ILE A 375 22.08 -5.53 -13.32
C ILE A 375 20.80 -5.89 -14.09
N ALA A 376 19.64 -5.42 -13.64
CA ALA A 376 18.38 -5.59 -14.35
C ALA A 376 18.44 -5.05 -15.78
N ALA A 377 18.99 -3.85 -16.00
CA ALA A 377 19.08 -3.26 -17.34
C ALA A 377 19.93 -4.10 -18.31
N ARG A 378 20.94 -4.82 -17.80
CA ARG A 378 21.75 -5.74 -18.61
C ARG A 378 21.00 -7.01 -19.01
N TYR A 379 20.15 -7.49 -18.12
CA TYR A 379 19.62 -8.85 -18.15
C TYR A 379 18.11 -8.94 -18.42
N TYR A 380 17.38 -7.86 -18.21
CA TYR A 380 15.96 -7.66 -18.47
C TYR A 380 15.73 -6.23 -19.02
N PRO A 381 16.33 -5.87 -20.17
CA PRO A 381 16.26 -4.52 -20.73
C PRO A 381 14.81 -4.10 -21.06
N ASP A 382 13.95 -5.08 -21.33
CA ASP A 382 12.55 -4.88 -21.70
C ASP A 382 11.61 -4.84 -20.49
N ALA A 383 12.09 -5.17 -19.28
CA ALA A 383 11.29 -5.05 -18.08
C ALA A 383 10.81 -3.61 -17.92
N LEU A 384 9.49 -3.43 -17.83
CA LEU A 384 8.88 -2.12 -17.73
C LEU A 384 9.21 -1.49 -16.38
N ILE A 385 9.14 -2.29 -15.31
CA ILE A 385 9.40 -1.88 -13.94
C ILE A 385 10.53 -2.72 -13.32
N VAL A 386 11.47 -2.06 -12.66
CA VAL A 386 12.52 -2.62 -11.82
C VAL A 386 12.54 -1.81 -10.53
N SER A 387 11.95 -2.37 -9.48
CA SER A 387 11.80 -1.74 -8.16
C SER A 387 11.58 -2.83 -7.11
N PRO A 388 12.03 -2.65 -5.87
CA PRO A 388 11.42 -3.39 -4.76
C PRO A 388 9.97 -2.94 -4.55
N ASN A 389 9.17 -3.72 -3.83
CA ASN A 389 7.89 -3.27 -3.29
C ASN A 389 8.11 -2.35 -2.10
N TRP A 390 7.49 -1.17 -2.13
CA TRP A 390 7.59 -0.18 -1.06
C TRP A 390 6.34 -0.22 -0.17
N PRO A 391 6.46 -0.47 1.14
CA PRO A 391 5.30 -0.61 2.00
C PRO A 391 4.57 0.71 2.24
N ALA A 392 3.26 0.60 2.49
CA ALA A 392 2.41 1.72 2.89
C ALA A 392 2.95 2.51 4.09
N ALA A 393 3.57 1.85 5.08
CA ALA A 393 4.15 2.53 6.24
C ALA A 393 5.07 3.70 5.87
N GLY A 394 5.91 3.56 4.84
CA GLY A 394 6.86 4.63 4.55
C GLY A 394 6.33 5.76 3.69
N VAL A 395 5.33 5.48 2.87
CA VAL A 395 4.67 6.47 2.02
C VAL A 395 3.59 7.22 2.79
N ILE A 396 2.96 6.60 3.80
CA ILE A 396 1.89 7.20 4.60
C ILE A 396 2.40 7.70 5.96
N GLY A 397 3.31 6.95 6.59
CA GLY A 397 3.77 7.17 7.96
C GLY A 397 5.07 7.98 8.07
N GLY A 398 5.77 8.24 6.96
CA GLY A 398 7.14 8.72 6.97
C GLY A 398 8.12 7.57 7.28
N GLY A 399 8.57 6.85 6.25
CA GLY A 399 9.44 5.66 6.39
C GLY A 399 10.90 5.96 6.71
N TYR A 400 11.21 7.22 6.96
CA TYR A 400 12.56 7.75 6.85
C TYR A 400 13.37 7.62 8.14
N ASP A 401 12.75 7.89 9.30
CA ASP A 401 13.39 7.73 10.61
C ASP A 401 13.64 6.23 10.89
N GLY A 402 12.65 5.38 10.60
CA GLY A 402 12.66 3.93 10.88
C GLY A 402 13.31 3.03 9.83
N HIS A 403 13.22 3.34 8.54
CA HIS A 403 13.72 2.46 7.45
C HIS A 403 14.83 3.10 6.60
N GLY A 404 15.05 4.41 6.72
CA GLY A 404 16.14 5.13 6.05
C GLY A 404 15.95 5.29 4.55
N TRP A 405 14.70 5.46 4.11
CA TRP A 405 14.36 5.68 2.70
C TRP A 405 14.73 7.06 2.20
N ASP A 406 14.85 7.19 0.88
CA ASP A 406 14.84 8.45 0.10
C ASP A 406 14.42 8.10 -1.30
N PHE A 407 13.11 8.01 -1.48
CA PHE A 407 12.53 7.60 -2.74
C PHE A 407 12.91 8.56 -3.86
N TRP A 408 12.87 9.89 -3.64
CA TRP A 408 13.33 10.84 -4.64
C TRP A 408 14.77 10.58 -5.04
N MET A 409 15.67 10.35 -4.08
CA MET A 409 17.07 10.05 -4.38
C MET A 409 17.22 8.72 -5.14
N ALA A 410 16.49 7.67 -4.73
CA ALA A 410 16.51 6.36 -5.37
C ALA A 410 16.17 6.42 -6.87
N TYR A 411 15.11 7.14 -7.23
CA TYR A 411 14.70 7.28 -8.63
C TYR A 411 15.55 8.29 -9.41
N ARG A 412 16.04 9.36 -8.77
CA ARG A 412 16.91 10.37 -9.41
C ARG A 412 18.27 9.80 -9.82
N LYS A 413 18.79 8.81 -9.10
CA LYS A 413 20.01 8.09 -9.51
C LYS A 413 19.83 7.22 -10.74
N LYS A 414 18.59 7.08 -11.26
CA LYS A 414 18.24 6.22 -12.42
C LYS A 414 18.65 4.77 -12.21
N GLY A 415 18.73 4.39 -10.94
CA GLY A 415 19.07 3.06 -10.48
C GLY A 415 17.88 2.11 -10.46
N LEU A 416 16.67 2.65 -10.48
CA LEU A 416 15.41 1.94 -10.58
C LEU A 416 14.66 2.43 -11.81
N ARG A 417 13.76 1.61 -12.36
CA ARG A 417 12.91 1.95 -13.50
C ARG A 417 11.46 1.74 -13.10
N GLY A 418 10.69 2.81 -12.91
CA GLY A 418 9.33 2.65 -12.37
C GLY A 418 9.30 2.27 -10.89
N ILE A 419 8.13 2.34 -10.27
CA ILE A 419 7.94 2.11 -8.83
C ILE A 419 6.86 1.05 -8.58
N VAL A 420 7.14 0.13 -7.66
CA VAL A 420 6.14 -0.80 -7.14
C VAL A 420 5.78 -0.40 -5.72
N GLY A 421 4.51 -0.10 -5.49
CA GLY A 421 4.00 0.18 -4.17
C GLY A 421 3.22 -0.99 -3.58
N GLU A 422 3.17 -1.09 -2.26
CA GLU A 422 2.30 -2.00 -1.52
C GLU A 422 1.36 -1.19 -0.62
N PRO A 423 0.31 -0.58 -1.23
CA PRO A 423 -0.70 0.16 -0.49
C PRO A 423 -1.58 -0.79 0.33
N THR A 424 -1.11 -1.22 1.48
CA THR A 424 -1.94 -2.06 2.34
C THR A 424 -2.91 -1.25 3.20
N PRO A 425 -4.18 -1.67 3.33
CA PRO A 425 -5.10 -1.13 4.33
C PRO A 425 -4.75 -1.48 5.79
N TRP A 426 -3.62 -2.16 6.09
CA TRP A 426 -3.16 -2.52 7.46
C TRP A 426 -3.04 -1.29 8.36
N TYR A 427 -2.77 -0.16 7.74
CA TYR A 427 -2.66 1.11 8.39
C TYR A 427 -4.04 1.77 8.35
N ASN A 428 -4.66 1.90 9.52
CA ASN A 428 -5.95 2.56 9.77
C ASN A 428 -6.15 3.87 8.99
N PHE A 429 -6.58 3.80 7.74
CA PHE A 429 -6.84 4.98 6.93
C PHE A 429 -8.07 4.78 6.04
N TYR A 430 -8.93 5.78 6.17
CA TYR A 430 -10.30 5.90 5.73
C TYR A 430 -10.43 5.87 4.20
N LEU A 431 -11.58 5.38 3.72
CA LEU A 431 -11.97 5.20 2.30
C LEU A 431 -12.20 6.51 1.55
N GLN A 432 -11.33 7.48 1.78
CA GLN A 432 -11.56 8.88 1.47
C GLN A 432 -10.25 9.47 0.92
N GLY A 433 -9.53 8.71 0.09
CA GLY A 433 -8.37 9.21 -0.62
C GLY A 433 -6.98 8.83 -0.11
N ILE A 434 -6.82 7.79 0.70
CA ILE A 434 -5.48 7.39 1.12
C ILE A 434 -4.68 6.71 0.00
N PHE A 435 -5.34 5.89 -0.83
CA PHE A 435 -4.71 5.28 -2.02
C PHE A 435 -4.34 6.35 -3.04
N SER A 436 -5.15 7.40 -3.10
CA SER A 436 -4.90 8.63 -3.81
C SER A 436 -3.61 9.33 -3.37
N TRP A 437 -3.42 9.54 -2.05
CA TRP A 437 -2.17 10.07 -1.49
C TRP A 437 -0.97 9.21 -1.90
N TYR A 438 -1.11 7.90 -1.68
CA TYR A 438 -0.07 6.92 -1.95
C TYR A 438 0.39 6.95 -3.43
N ALA A 439 -0.55 6.91 -4.37
CA ALA A 439 -0.23 6.95 -5.79
C ALA A 439 0.30 8.32 -6.26
N ASP A 440 -0.14 9.45 -5.69
CA ASP A 440 0.44 10.75 -6.03
C ASP A 440 1.87 10.91 -5.48
N MET A 441 2.17 10.34 -4.31
CA MET A 441 3.54 10.24 -3.79
C MET A 441 4.41 9.42 -4.74
N MET A 442 3.97 8.21 -5.12
CA MET A 442 4.69 7.36 -6.07
C MET A 442 4.95 8.08 -7.40
N ARG A 443 3.90 8.70 -7.97
CA ARG A 443 3.97 9.47 -9.22
C ARG A 443 5.00 10.58 -9.15
N SER A 444 5.09 11.23 -8.00
CA SER A 444 6.04 12.31 -7.73
C SER A 444 7.48 11.79 -7.61
N HIS A 445 7.71 10.64 -6.97
CA HIS A 445 9.03 10.01 -6.87
C HIS A 445 9.59 9.60 -8.25
N VAL A 446 8.77 8.88 -9.01
CA VAL A 446 9.17 8.23 -10.28
C VAL A 446 9.19 9.21 -11.46
N SER A 447 8.66 10.43 -11.28
CA SER A 447 8.73 11.52 -12.26
C SER A 447 8.24 11.14 -13.67
N GLY A 448 7.10 10.43 -13.73
CA GLY A 448 6.46 10.02 -14.98
C GLY A 448 6.87 8.65 -15.52
N GLY A 449 7.71 7.90 -14.79
CA GLY A 449 7.93 6.49 -15.08
C GLY A 449 6.74 5.59 -14.72
N PRO A 450 6.78 4.31 -15.11
CA PRO A 450 5.69 3.37 -14.89
C PRO A 450 5.49 3.05 -13.41
N MET A 451 4.24 2.74 -13.03
CA MET A 451 3.87 2.47 -11.65
C MET A 451 3.04 1.19 -11.54
N SER A 452 3.29 0.45 -10.47
CA SER A 452 2.64 -0.80 -10.10
C SER A 452 2.21 -0.74 -8.65
N ALA A 453 1.12 -1.42 -8.30
CA ALA A 453 0.68 -1.55 -6.91
C ALA A 453 0.27 -2.99 -6.56
N PHE A 454 0.72 -3.48 -5.40
CA PHE A 454 0.10 -4.61 -4.73
C PHE A 454 -1.23 -4.14 -4.13
N VAL A 455 -2.31 -4.62 -4.73
CA VAL A 455 -3.68 -4.41 -4.27
C VAL A 455 -3.96 -5.50 -3.26
N THR A 456 -3.82 -5.18 -1.98
CA THR A 456 -4.01 -6.17 -0.92
C THR A 456 -5.48 -6.22 -0.53
N THR A 457 -6.13 -7.35 -0.74
CA THR A 457 -7.50 -7.52 -0.25
C THR A 457 -7.41 -8.05 1.19
N ILE A 458 -7.43 -7.15 2.15
CA ILE A 458 -7.20 -7.55 3.54
C ILE A 458 -8.39 -8.35 4.07
N ARG A 459 -8.10 -9.50 4.72
CA ARG A 459 -8.92 -10.33 5.65
C ARG A 459 -10.39 -10.56 5.26
N GLY A 460 -10.99 -11.66 5.72
CA GLY A 460 -12.45 -11.86 5.69
C GLY A 460 -13.27 -10.85 6.52
N SER A 461 -12.74 -9.64 6.78
CA SER A 461 -13.32 -8.58 7.60
C SER A 461 -13.56 -7.28 6.81
N TYR A 462 -13.03 -7.11 5.60
CA TYR A 462 -13.27 -5.90 4.80
C TYR A 462 -14.21 -6.20 3.61
N PRO A 463 -15.17 -5.31 3.30
CA PRO A 463 -16.06 -5.48 2.16
C PRO A 463 -15.34 -5.51 0.81
N CYS A 464 -15.79 -6.34 -0.13
CA CYS A 464 -15.22 -6.35 -1.49
C CYS A 464 -15.32 -5.01 -2.23
N PHE A 465 -16.25 -4.13 -1.84
CA PHE A 465 -16.39 -2.85 -2.52
C PHE A 465 -15.14 -1.97 -2.36
N LEU A 466 -14.32 -2.15 -1.31
CA LEU A 466 -13.12 -1.34 -1.10
C LEU A 466 -12.12 -1.50 -2.25
N ASN A 467 -12.06 -2.68 -2.86
CA ASN A 467 -11.21 -2.93 -4.02
C ASN A 467 -11.53 -1.99 -5.17
N HIS A 468 -12.81 -1.62 -5.36
CA HIS A 468 -13.18 -0.65 -6.39
C HIS A 468 -12.60 0.72 -6.08
N PHE A 469 -12.67 1.18 -4.83
CA PHE A 469 -12.07 2.46 -4.44
C PHE A 469 -10.57 2.44 -4.66
N GLU A 470 -9.89 1.41 -4.14
CA GLU A 470 -8.45 1.27 -4.25
C GLU A 470 -8.00 1.29 -5.72
N VAL A 471 -8.47 0.37 -6.56
CA VAL A 471 -8.01 0.29 -7.95
C VAL A 471 -8.39 1.53 -8.77
N TYR A 472 -9.57 2.12 -8.55
CA TYR A 472 -9.96 3.35 -9.27
C TYR A 472 -9.11 4.55 -8.84
N GLU A 473 -8.81 4.71 -7.55
CA GLU A 473 -7.97 5.78 -7.03
C GLU A 473 -6.54 5.71 -7.58
N LEU A 474 -5.99 4.50 -7.63
CA LEU A 474 -4.67 4.19 -8.19
C LEU A 474 -4.67 4.42 -9.73
N ALA A 475 -5.68 3.92 -10.44
CA ALA A 475 -5.82 4.07 -11.90
C ALA A 475 -5.95 5.54 -12.34
N ALA A 476 -6.72 6.34 -11.59
CA ALA A 476 -6.89 7.77 -11.83
C ALA A 476 -5.54 8.51 -11.89
N ARG A 477 -4.51 8.00 -11.18
CA ARG A 477 -3.17 8.58 -11.07
C ARG A 477 -2.14 7.96 -12.00
N GLY A 478 -2.53 6.97 -12.79
CA GLY A 478 -1.71 6.40 -13.85
C GLY A 478 -1.02 5.08 -13.50
N ILE A 479 -1.44 4.42 -12.41
CA ILE A 479 -1.06 3.02 -12.21
C ILE A 479 -1.78 2.16 -13.26
N GLN A 480 -1.01 1.32 -13.93
CA GLN A 480 -1.48 0.45 -15.02
C GLN A 480 -1.12 -1.03 -14.77
N HIS A 481 -0.46 -1.31 -13.65
CA HIS A 481 -0.21 -2.65 -13.18
C HIS A 481 -0.73 -2.82 -11.76
N PHE A 482 -1.59 -3.82 -11.57
CA PHE A 482 -2.22 -4.14 -10.30
C PHE A 482 -1.90 -5.60 -9.98
N HIS A 483 -1.32 -5.84 -8.81
CA HIS A 483 -1.02 -7.17 -8.31
C HIS A 483 -1.97 -7.49 -7.17
N TRP A 484 -2.91 -8.40 -7.39
CA TRP A 484 -3.83 -8.87 -6.36
C TRP A 484 -3.09 -9.73 -5.34
N TYR A 485 -2.82 -9.17 -4.16
CA TYR A 485 -1.99 -9.80 -3.14
C TYR A 485 -2.81 -10.27 -1.93
N SER A 486 -2.64 -11.50 -1.45
CA SER A 486 -1.83 -12.61 -1.99
C SER A 486 -2.75 -13.66 -2.62
N TYR A 487 -3.17 -13.43 -3.87
CA TYR A 487 -4.03 -14.39 -4.56
C TYR A 487 -3.23 -15.40 -5.34
N GLY A 488 -3.04 -16.58 -4.75
CA GLY A 488 -2.34 -17.71 -5.35
C GLY A 488 -3.25 -18.77 -5.95
N GLY A 489 -4.44 -18.44 -6.46
CA GLY A 489 -5.43 -19.48 -6.79
C GLY A 489 -5.79 -20.24 -5.52
N MET A 490 -5.92 -21.58 -5.56
CA MET A 490 -6.11 -22.34 -4.31
C MET A 490 -4.89 -22.31 -3.38
N TRP A 491 -3.71 -21.91 -3.84
CA TRP A 491 -2.45 -21.85 -3.08
C TRP A 491 -2.08 -20.44 -2.60
N GLY A 492 -3.05 -19.64 -2.16
CA GLY A 492 -2.82 -18.25 -1.70
C GLY A 492 -2.17 -18.10 -0.31
N ASN A 493 -1.64 -16.89 -0.08
CA ASN A 493 -0.90 -16.31 1.06
C ASN A 493 -1.19 -16.84 2.48
N GLU A 494 -0.15 -17.23 3.25
CA GLU A 494 -0.12 -17.59 4.68
C GLU A 494 -0.77 -16.58 5.65
N ASN A 495 -1.02 -15.35 5.23
CA ASN A 495 -1.50 -14.33 6.15
C ASN A 495 -3.04 -14.25 6.22
N TYR A 496 -3.76 -14.64 5.15
CA TYR A 496 -5.20 -14.39 5.04
C TYR A 496 -5.90 -15.60 4.45
N ALA A 497 -6.86 -16.13 5.18
CA ALA A 497 -7.64 -17.29 4.78
C ALA A 497 -8.67 -16.94 3.69
N THR A 498 -8.26 -16.21 2.64
CA THR A 498 -9.06 -15.68 1.53
C THR A 498 -8.98 -16.57 0.28
N GLU A 499 -8.62 -17.84 0.44
CA GLU A 499 -8.75 -18.88 -0.60
C GLU A 499 -10.10 -18.72 -1.31
N ILE A 500 -10.04 -18.39 -2.60
CA ILE A 500 -11.17 -18.23 -3.54
C ILE A 500 -12.46 -17.83 -2.83
N VAL A 501 -12.47 -16.61 -2.30
CA VAL A 501 -13.73 -16.03 -1.86
C VAL A 501 -14.51 -15.66 -3.11
N ARG A 502 -15.53 -16.46 -3.44
CA ARG A 502 -16.26 -16.35 -4.71
C ARG A 502 -16.78 -14.94 -4.97
N ASP A 503 -17.31 -14.28 -3.94
CA ASP A 503 -17.82 -12.91 -4.03
C ASP A 503 -16.68 -11.92 -4.39
N LEU A 504 -15.48 -12.13 -3.86
CA LEU A 504 -14.32 -11.31 -4.20
C LEU A 504 -13.86 -11.52 -5.64
N LEU A 505 -13.71 -12.77 -6.08
CA LEU A 505 -13.35 -13.08 -7.47
C LEU A 505 -14.40 -12.54 -8.45
N ARG A 506 -15.67 -12.51 -8.05
CA ARG A 506 -16.74 -11.86 -8.81
C ARG A 506 -16.51 -10.36 -8.91
N GLU A 507 -16.21 -9.68 -7.80
CA GLU A 507 -15.93 -8.25 -7.82
C GLU A 507 -14.67 -7.93 -8.65
N GLU A 508 -13.61 -8.73 -8.58
CA GLU A 508 -12.44 -8.58 -9.45
C GLU A 508 -12.80 -8.79 -10.92
N ALA A 509 -13.62 -9.80 -11.23
CA ALA A 509 -14.10 -10.04 -12.59
C ALA A 509 -14.93 -8.86 -13.14
N ILE A 510 -15.68 -8.18 -12.28
CA ILE A 510 -16.40 -6.93 -12.60
C ILE A 510 -15.40 -5.80 -12.84
N ILE A 511 -14.48 -5.56 -11.91
CA ILE A 511 -13.44 -4.52 -12.00
C ILE A 511 -12.64 -4.67 -13.30
N HIS A 512 -12.16 -5.87 -13.63
CA HIS A 512 -11.39 -6.08 -14.86
C HIS A 512 -12.19 -5.71 -16.10
N ARG A 513 -13.49 -6.03 -16.16
CA ARG A 513 -14.34 -5.67 -17.31
C ARG A 513 -14.57 -4.17 -17.43
N GLU A 514 -14.71 -3.48 -16.31
CA GLU A 514 -14.80 -2.01 -16.27
C GLU A 514 -13.51 -1.34 -16.75
N PHE A 515 -12.37 -1.89 -16.33
CA PHE A 515 -11.07 -1.45 -16.80
C PHE A 515 -10.84 -1.77 -18.28
N GLY A 516 -11.33 -2.90 -18.77
CA GLY A 516 -11.32 -3.21 -20.20
C GLY A 516 -12.09 -2.16 -21.01
N GLU A 517 -13.24 -1.71 -20.52
CA GLU A 517 -14.04 -0.64 -21.13
C GLU A 517 -13.37 0.74 -21.08
N ALA A 518 -12.67 1.05 -19.99
CA ALA A 518 -11.98 2.32 -19.77
C ALA A 518 -10.54 2.35 -20.31
N GLU A 519 -9.98 1.22 -20.74
CA GLU A 519 -8.55 1.01 -20.98
C GLU A 519 -7.92 2.07 -21.88
N GLU A 520 -8.52 2.36 -23.03
CA GLU A 520 -8.00 3.37 -23.97
C GLU A 520 -7.96 4.75 -23.33
N TYR A 521 -8.97 5.10 -22.53
CA TYR A 521 -9.05 6.39 -21.84
C TYR A 521 -8.10 6.46 -20.64
N LEU A 522 -7.69 5.35 -20.04
CA LEU A 522 -6.70 5.33 -18.96
C LEU A 522 -5.26 5.33 -19.52
N VAL A 523 -5.02 4.62 -20.61
CA VAL A 523 -3.70 4.45 -21.23
C VAL A 523 -3.29 5.65 -22.09
N GLU A 524 -4.22 6.27 -22.84
CA GLU A 524 -3.91 7.37 -23.77
C GLU A 524 -4.02 8.76 -23.13
N THR A 525 -4.21 8.82 -21.81
CA THR A 525 -4.36 10.06 -21.05
C THR A 525 -3.34 10.13 -19.92
N ARG A 526 -3.11 11.35 -19.42
CA ARG A 526 -2.30 11.61 -18.23
C ARG A 526 -3.10 12.43 -17.23
N SER A 527 -2.77 12.35 -15.94
CA SER A 527 -3.38 13.20 -14.92
C SER A 527 -3.32 14.67 -15.29
N GLU A 528 -4.39 15.42 -14.98
CA GLU A 528 -4.43 16.87 -15.14
C GLU A 528 -3.26 17.52 -14.36
N PRO A 529 -2.44 18.37 -14.99
CA PRO A 529 -1.31 19.00 -14.32
C PRO A 529 -1.75 19.88 -13.15
N ALA A 530 -1.09 19.70 -11.99
CA ALA A 530 -1.36 20.51 -10.82
C ALA A 530 -0.74 21.91 -10.91
N ARG A 531 -1.38 22.88 -10.26
CA ARG A 531 -0.84 24.24 -10.03
C ARG A 531 -0.61 24.52 -8.54
N VAL A 532 -0.92 23.53 -7.70
CA VAL A 532 -0.74 23.52 -6.26
C VAL A 532 0.25 22.41 -5.94
N ALA A 533 1.23 22.71 -5.09
CA ALA A 533 2.19 21.72 -4.61
C ALA A 533 2.19 21.66 -3.08
N ILE A 534 2.46 20.47 -2.55
CA ILE A 534 2.87 20.26 -1.17
C ILE A 534 4.36 19.94 -1.18
N LEU A 535 5.15 20.64 -0.36
CA LEU A 535 6.57 20.39 -0.27
C LEU A 535 6.86 19.20 0.65
N TRP A 536 7.81 18.38 0.25
CA TRP A 536 8.46 17.35 1.05
C TRP A 536 9.96 17.64 1.16
N THR A 537 10.59 17.39 2.31
CA THR A 537 12.03 17.63 2.48
C THR A 537 12.70 16.51 3.30
N PRO A 538 13.93 16.08 2.92
CA PRO A 538 14.74 15.22 3.76
C PRO A 538 15.02 15.82 5.13
N ALA A 539 15.20 17.15 5.22
CA ALA A 539 15.38 17.82 6.52
C ALA A 539 14.20 17.57 7.47
N GLN A 540 12.95 17.66 7.00
CA GLN A 540 11.79 17.37 7.82
C GLN A 540 11.76 15.92 8.27
N GLU A 541 11.96 14.98 7.35
CA GLU A 541 11.92 13.56 7.64
C GLU A 541 12.98 13.12 8.67
N ILE A 542 14.17 13.75 8.62
CA ILE A 542 15.27 13.45 9.56
C ILE A 542 15.01 14.03 10.95
N TRP A 543 14.41 15.22 11.03
CA TRP A 543 14.25 15.92 12.30
C TRP A 543 12.93 15.63 13.02
N ASP A 544 11.83 15.49 12.29
CA ASP A 544 10.50 15.23 12.85
C ASP A 544 9.57 14.58 11.81
N ALA A 545 9.72 13.27 11.58
CA ALA A 545 8.85 12.52 10.68
C ALA A 545 7.36 12.53 11.12
N SER A 546 7.02 12.93 12.35
CA SER A 546 5.61 12.96 12.80
C SER A 546 4.74 13.95 12.02
N LEU A 547 5.33 15.01 11.46
CA LEU A 547 4.61 15.97 10.61
C LEU A 547 4.33 15.44 9.20
N HIS A 548 4.80 14.25 8.85
CA HIS A 548 4.35 13.56 7.64
C HIS A 548 2.83 13.32 7.67
N GLN A 549 2.25 13.08 8.85
CA GLN A 549 0.80 12.97 8.98
C GLN A 549 0.08 14.28 8.65
N GLU A 550 0.66 15.42 9.02
CA GLU A 550 0.12 16.73 8.64
C GLU A 550 0.09 16.90 7.13
N MET A 551 1.19 16.51 6.46
CA MET A 551 1.29 16.53 5.01
C MET A 551 0.20 15.69 4.35
N THR A 552 0.00 14.46 4.81
CA THR A 552 -1.09 13.57 4.35
C THR A 552 -2.46 14.20 4.61
N ALA A 553 -2.68 14.80 5.78
CA ALA A 553 -3.95 15.43 6.12
C ALA A 553 -4.27 16.65 5.24
N ILE A 554 -3.28 17.49 4.94
CA ILE A 554 -3.40 18.60 3.98
C ILE A 554 -3.70 18.06 2.58
N TYR A 555 -3.04 17.00 2.15
CA TYR A 555 -3.36 16.37 0.87
C TYR A 555 -4.82 15.94 0.79
N LEU A 556 -5.32 15.23 1.82
CA LEU A 556 -6.71 14.77 1.88
C LEU A 556 -7.68 15.96 1.87
N LEU A 557 -7.37 17.05 2.58
CA LEU A 557 -8.15 18.29 2.54
C LEU A 557 -8.26 18.83 1.11
N LEU A 558 -7.15 18.91 0.38
CA LEU A 558 -7.10 19.43 -0.98
C LEU A 558 -7.76 18.50 -2.00
N LEU A 559 -7.66 17.18 -1.77
CA LEU A 559 -8.37 16.14 -2.51
C LEU A 559 -9.88 16.32 -2.38
N HIS A 560 -10.39 16.41 -1.16
CA HIS A 560 -11.81 16.62 -0.85
C HIS A 560 -12.35 17.96 -1.39
N ALA A 561 -11.48 18.96 -1.54
CA ALA A 561 -11.82 20.23 -2.17
C ALA A 561 -11.70 20.22 -3.72
N ASN A 562 -11.44 19.05 -4.32
CA ASN A 562 -11.30 18.87 -5.76
C ASN A 562 -10.18 19.69 -6.42
N TYR A 563 -9.03 19.87 -5.76
CA TYR A 563 -7.85 20.45 -6.41
C TYR A 563 -6.83 19.38 -6.80
N PRO A 564 -6.24 19.44 -8.01
CA PRO A 564 -5.07 18.65 -8.34
C PRO A 564 -3.86 19.17 -7.55
N VAL A 565 -3.12 18.25 -6.96
CA VAL A 565 -1.94 18.53 -6.13
C VAL A 565 -0.82 17.59 -6.54
N ASP A 566 0.39 18.15 -6.66
CA ASP A 566 1.62 17.38 -6.70
C ASP A 566 2.32 17.44 -5.34
N ILE A 567 3.01 16.35 -4.97
CA ILE A 567 4.03 16.44 -3.93
C ILE A 567 5.35 16.72 -4.63
N ILE A 568 6.08 17.74 -4.20
CA ILE A 568 7.40 18.04 -4.76
C ILE A 568 8.44 17.97 -3.64
N SER A 569 9.64 17.51 -3.96
CA SER A 569 10.74 17.49 -3.01
C SER A 569 11.55 18.78 -3.00
N SER A 570 12.36 18.96 -1.97
CA SER A 570 13.42 19.98 -1.98
C SER A 570 14.41 19.80 -3.15
N TYR A 571 14.60 18.59 -3.67
CA TYR A 571 15.38 18.36 -4.89
C TYR A 571 14.72 18.99 -6.13
N ASP A 572 13.40 18.82 -6.28
CA ASP A 572 12.64 19.39 -7.40
C ASP A 572 12.65 20.92 -7.35
N VAL A 573 12.52 21.49 -6.15
CA VAL A 573 12.64 22.94 -5.96
C VAL A 573 14.04 23.43 -6.34
N ASN A 574 15.08 22.71 -5.93
CA ASN A 574 16.47 23.02 -6.27
C ASN A 574 16.76 22.93 -7.78
N ASP A 575 16.02 22.11 -8.51
CA ASP A 575 16.08 21.98 -9.98
C ASP A 575 15.19 23.01 -10.71
N GLY A 576 14.47 23.86 -9.97
CA GLY A 576 13.66 24.94 -10.53
C GLY A 576 12.24 24.53 -10.93
N CYS A 577 11.72 23.40 -10.44
CA CYS A 577 10.34 22.96 -10.71
C CYS A 577 9.28 23.91 -10.14
N LEU A 578 9.63 24.73 -9.14
CA LEU A 578 8.70 25.63 -8.46
C LEU A 578 8.01 26.64 -9.39
N LYS A 579 8.62 26.97 -10.54
CA LYS A 579 8.02 27.82 -11.60
C LYS A 579 6.70 27.27 -12.17
N ASN A 580 6.46 25.97 -12.04
CA ASN A 580 5.26 25.31 -12.55
C ASN A 580 4.06 25.48 -11.60
N TYR A 581 4.28 25.94 -10.37
CA TYR A 581 3.26 26.05 -9.34
C TYR A 581 2.93 27.52 -9.04
N ARG A 582 1.72 27.78 -8.55
CA ARG A 582 1.30 29.09 -8.04
C ARG A 582 1.16 29.10 -6.53
N VAL A 583 0.78 27.98 -5.95
CA VAL A 583 0.61 27.82 -4.50
C VAL A 583 1.50 26.67 -4.01
N LEU A 584 2.23 26.91 -2.92
CA LEU A 584 3.05 25.93 -2.23
C LEU A 584 2.59 25.82 -0.77
N TYR A 585 2.26 24.61 -0.33
CA TYR A 585 2.02 24.28 1.08
C TYR A 585 3.30 23.72 1.70
N MET A 586 3.66 24.22 2.88
CA MET A 586 4.76 23.73 3.72
C MET A 586 4.20 23.28 5.09
N PRO A 587 3.69 22.03 5.18
CA PRO A 587 3.10 21.45 6.39
C PRO A 587 4.15 20.95 7.40
N PHE A 588 5.23 21.71 7.60
CA PHE A 588 6.39 21.20 8.31
C PHE A 588 7.29 22.29 8.91
N ALA A 589 8.27 21.87 9.72
CA ALA A 589 9.11 22.75 10.52
C ALA A 589 10.59 22.80 10.10
N HIS A 590 11.06 21.95 9.17
CA HIS A 590 12.47 21.90 8.75
C HIS A 590 12.64 21.90 7.23
N ILE A 591 13.66 22.61 6.73
CA ILE A 591 14.00 22.71 5.31
C ILE A 591 15.49 22.99 5.12
N GLU A 592 16.08 22.60 3.98
CA GLU A 592 17.44 22.99 3.67
C GLU A 592 17.56 24.50 3.34
N LYS A 593 18.62 25.17 3.80
CA LYS A 593 18.89 26.61 3.55
C LYS A 593 18.82 26.98 2.07
N LYS A 594 19.43 26.13 1.23
CA LYS A 594 19.45 26.32 -0.22
C LYS A 594 18.03 26.36 -0.79
N THR A 595 17.22 25.37 -0.43
CA THR A 595 15.83 25.24 -0.87
C THR A 595 15.00 26.44 -0.39
N TRP A 596 15.16 26.85 0.86
CA TRP A 596 14.48 28.02 1.41
C TRP A 596 14.80 29.32 0.65
N SER A 597 16.06 29.53 0.26
CA SER A 597 16.47 30.71 -0.52
C SER A 597 15.74 30.81 -1.87
N ILE A 598 15.52 29.66 -2.52
CA ILE A 598 14.77 29.57 -3.78
C ILE A 598 13.29 29.88 -3.55
N ILE A 599 12.68 29.30 -2.51
CA ILE A 599 11.28 29.56 -2.16
C ILE A 599 11.06 31.04 -1.85
N LYS A 600 11.95 31.65 -1.06
CA LYS A 600 11.93 33.09 -0.76
C LYS A 600 11.92 33.94 -2.02
N SER A 601 12.78 33.61 -2.99
CA SER A 601 12.87 34.32 -4.26
C SER A 601 11.61 34.11 -5.12
N TRP A 602 11.07 32.90 -5.14
CA TRP A 602 9.83 32.57 -5.85
C TRP A 602 8.61 33.30 -5.27
N VAL A 603 8.46 33.35 -3.95
CA VAL A 603 7.39 34.13 -3.28
C VAL A 603 7.54 35.61 -3.63
N SER A 604 8.75 36.17 -3.50
CA SER A 604 9.01 37.58 -3.84
C SER A 604 8.63 37.93 -5.29
N SER A 605 8.67 36.94 -6.18
CA SER A 605 8.32 37.06 -7.60
C SER A 605 6.85 36.76 -7.93
N GLY A 606 5.98 36.59 -6.93
CA GLY A 606 4.54 36.37 -7.11
C GLY A 606 4.04 34.97 -6.77
N GLY A 607 4.88 34.10 -6.20
CA GLY A 607 4.43 32.84 -5.62
C GLY A 607 3.57 33.04 -4.37
N MET A 608 2.70 32.08 -4.07
CA MET A 608 1.86 32.08 -2.87
C MET A 608 2.28 30.93 -1.96
N LEU A 609 2.69 31.25 -0.73
CA LEU A 609 3.17 30.29 0.25
C LEU A 609 2.16 30.12 1.38
N VAL A 610 1.86 28.88 1.75
CA VAL A 610 1.18 28.53 2.99
C VAL A 610 2.22 27.90 3.93
N LEU A 611 2.58 28.62 4.97
CA LEU A 611 3.48 28.15 6.03
C LEU A 611 2.64 27.68 7.20
N ASP A 612 2.49 26.37 7.34
CA ASP A 612 1.63 25.76 8.33
C ASP A 612 2.39 25.45 9.64
N GLY A 613 1.75 25.69 10.78
CA GLY A 613 2.40 25.68 12.11
C GLY A 613 3.29 26.91 12.40
N GLY A 614 3.86 27.55 11.37
CA GLY A 614 4.43 28.90 11.44
C GLY A 614 5.90 28.99 11.88
N VAL A 615 6.55 27.89 12.27
CA VAL A 615 7.99 27.85 12.57
C VAL A 615 8.75 27.24 11.40
N LEU A 616 10.01 27.64 11.23
CA LEU A 616 10.90 27.02 10.26
C LEU A 616 12.32 26.98 10.79
N LYS A 617 12.97 25.84 10.66
CA LYS A 617 14.36 25.56 11.00
C LYS A 617 15.10 25.01 9.79
N ASP A 618 16.41 25.15 9.81
CA ASP A 618 17.28 24.62 8.78
C ASP A 618 17.61 23.14 8.99
N GLU A 619 18.37 22.56 8.05
CA GLU A 619 18.86 21.18 8.11
C GLU A 619 19.77 20.90 9.33
N TYR A 620 20.31 21.94 9.97
CA TYR A 620 21.12 21.86 11.19
C TYR A 620 20.31 22.25 12.43
N ASN A 621 18.97 22.22 12.34
CA ASN A 621 18.01 22.52 13.42
C ASN A 621 18.15 23.95 14.00
N SER A 622 18.76 24.87 13.26
CA SER A 622 18.84 26.30 13.62
C SER A 622 17.65 27.05 13.04
N ALA A 623 17.14 28.06 13.75
CA ALA A 623 15.98 28.82 13.29
C ALA A 623 16.25 29.56 11.97
N ILE A 624 15.33 29.46 11.01
CA ILE A 624 15.36 30.28 9.81
C ILE A 624 14.78 31.66 10.14
N PRO A 625 15.48 32.77 9.80
CA PRO A 625 15.02 34.12 10.10
C PRO A 625 13.86 34.55 9.18
N LEU A 626 12.65 34.09 9.48
CA LEU A 626 11.44 34.42 8.73
C LEU A 626 11.15 35.94 8.66
N LYS A 627 11.70 36.72 9.61
CA LYS A 627 11.67 38.19 9.58
C LYS A 627 12.27 38.81 8.32
N ASP A 628 13.16 38.09 7.63
CA ASP A 628 13.76 38.53 6.37
C ASP A 628 12.78 38.48 5.19
N MET A 629 11.62 37.82 5.36
CA MET A 629 10.49 37.84 4.43
C MET A 629 9.29 38.60 4.99
N MET A 630 9.11 38.55 6.31
CA MET A 630 7.96 39.09 7.03
C MET A 630 8.43 40.00 8.17
N LYS A 631 8.70 41.27 7.86
CA LYS A 631 9.28 42.22 8.82
C LYS A 631 8.41 42.35 10.09
N GLY A 632 9.01 42.09 11.25
CA GLY A 632 8.32 42.13 12.56
C GLY A 632 7.61 40.83 12.94
N TYR A 633 7.74 39.78 12.12
CA TYR A 633 7.26 38.45 12.48
C TYR A 633 8.10 37.83 13.61
N GLU A 634 7.42 37.32 14.62
CA GLU A 634 8.00 36.49 15.66
C GLU A 634 7.05 35.33 15.96
N ILE A 635 7.62 34.19 16.33
CA ILE A 635 6.85 33.02 16.74
C ILE A 635 7.55 32.27 17.87
N SER A 636 6.77 31.78 18.81
CA SER A 636 7.15 30.68 19.69
C SER A 636 6.13 29.55 19.58
N ILE A 637 6.57 28.33 19.33
CA ILE A 637 5.70 27.15 19.29
C ILE A 637 5.80 26.37 20.59
N LYS A 638 4.64 25.94 21.09
CA LYS A 638 4.52 24.90 22.10
C LYS A 638 3.92 23.65 21.49
N LYS A 639 4.75 22.60 21.32
CA LYS A 639 4.31 21.23 20.98
C LYS A 639 3.91 20.52 22.27
N PHE A 640 2.70 19.98 22.32
CA PHE A 640 2.14 19.29 23.49
C PHE A 640 2.22 17.78 23.35
N CYS A 641 2.02 17.26 22.13
CA CYS A 641 2.15 15.84 21.81
C CYS A 641 2.51 15.65 20.33
N ASP A 642 3.05 14.48 20.01
CA ASP A 642 3.16 14.03 18.61
C ASP A 642 1.78 13.63 18.08
N ILE A 643 1.57 13.83 16.78
CA ILE A 643 0.30 13.51 16.11
C ILE A 643 0.01 11.99 16.17
N GLY A 644 1.06 11.15 16.17
CA GLY A 644 0.92 9.70 16.03
C GLY A 644 0.55 9.33 14.60
N GLY A 645 -0.35 8.37 14.38
CA GLY A 645 -1.01 8.16 13.08
C GLY A 645 -2.35 8.90 13.01
N LEU A 646 -2.87 9.24 11.82
CA LEU A 646 -4.10 10.09 11.70
C LEU A 646 -5.30 9.56 12.49
N ALA A 647 -5.47 8.24 12.61
CA ALA A 647 -6.56 7.65 13.39
C ALA A 647 -6.56 8.06 14.87
N ASN A 648 -5.43 8.54 15.39
CA ASN A 648 -5.28 8.98 16.77
C ASN A 648 -5.65 10.44 16.98
N VAL A 649 -5.80 11.24 15.91
CA VAL A 649 -5.99 12.70 15.98
C VAL A 649 -7.25 13.07 16.79
N ARG A 650 -8.33 12.31 16.65
CA ARG A 650 -9.58 12.51 17.41
C ARG A 650 -9.43 12.29 18.93
N TYR A 651 -8.43 11.51 19.36
CA TYR A 651 -8.17 11.26 20.78
C TYR A 651 -7.23 12.32 21.38
N LEU A 652 -6.66 13.21 20.55
CA LEU A 652 -5.79 14.27 21.03
C LEU A 652 -6.59 15.34 21.77
N GLN A 653 -5.98 15.89 22.81
CA GLN A 653 -6.58 16.92 23.64
C GLN A 653 -6.70 18.25 22.87
N LEU A 654 -7.88 18.89 22.92
CA LEU A 654 -8.09 20.28 22.50
C LEU A 654 -7.22 21.21 23.34
N LEU A 655 -6.36 21.97 22.68
CA LEU A 655 -5.49 22.95 23.32
C LEU A 655 -6.14 24.33 23.35
N ASP A 656 -6.80 24.71 22.25
CA ASP A 656 -7.48 26.00 22.05
C ASP A 656 -8.39 25.92 20.81
N GLU A 657 -9.03 27.03 20.45
CA GLU A 657 -9.74 27.21 19.18
C GLU A 657 -9.20 28.41 18.41
N ALA A 658 -9.14 28.28 17.08
CA ALA A 658 -8.89 29.38 16.17
C ALA A 658 -10.23 29.87 15.59
N LEU A 659 -10.54 31.15 15.81
CA LEU A 659 -11.85 31.75 15.56
C LEU A 659 -11.75 32.84 14.48
N SER A 660 -12.73 32.93 13.59
CA SER A 660 -12.91 34.11 12.72
C SER A 660 -13.23 35.35 13.55
N ALA A 661 -13.07 36.55 12.96
CA ALA A 661 -13.29 37.82 13.66
C ALA A 661 -14.72 37.97 14.24
N ASP A 662 -15.72 37.41 13.57
CA ASP A 662 -17.12 37.35 13.99
C ASP A 662 -17.45 36.05 14.76
N SER A 663 -16.49 35.17 14.97
CA SER A 663 -16.63 33.84 15.59
C SER A 663 -17.64 32.91 14.89
N SER A 664 -18.01 33.20 13.63
CA SER A 664 -18.89 32.34 12.83
C SER A 664 -18.22 31.03 12.41
N ILE A 665 -16.88 31.02 12.39
CA ILE A 665 -16.06 29.85 12.08
C ILE A 665 -15.12 29.60 13.25
N ARG A 666 -15.03 28.32 13.68
CA ARG A 666 -14.11 27.84 14.71
C ARG A 666 -13.36 26.61 14.20
N PHE A 667 -12.07 26.54 14.50
CA PHE A 667 -11.23 25.40 14.19
C PHE A 667 -10.52 24.88 15.45
N PRO A 668 -10.45 23.56 15.64
CA PRO A 668 -9.75 22.98 16.77
C PRO A 668 -8.24 23.17 16.66
N VAL A 669 -7.60 23.53 17.75
CA VAL A 669 -6.13 23.59 17.87
C VAL A 669 -5.68 22.40 18.69
N ILE A 670 -4.89 21.51 18.09
CA ILE A 670 -4.41 20.26 18.69
C ILE A 670 -2.96 19.98 18.31
N SER A 671 -2.29 19.12 19.09
CA SER A 671 -0.86 18.79 19.00
C SER A 671 0.11 19.95 19.25
N GLN A 672 -0.07 21.10 18.59
CA GLN A 672 0.74 22.30 18.78
C GLN A 672 -0.08 23.60 18.72
N LYS A 673 0.40 24.61 19.46
CA LYS A 673 -0.07 26.00 19.41
C LYS A 673 1.13 26.94 19.31
N GLY A 674 1.08 27.86 18.35
CA GLY A 674 2.03 28.93 18.15
C GLY A 674 1.53 30.23 18.74
N SER A 675 2.41 30.98 19.40
CA SER A 675 2.18 32.38 19.76
C SER A 675 2.76 33.25 18.67
N LEU A 676 1.89 33.85 17.85
CA LEU A 676 2.27 34.61 16.66
C LEU A 676 2.27 36.11 16.91
N ASN A 677 3.36 36.77 16.52
CA ASN A 677 3.38 38.22 16.30
C ASN A 677 3.27 38.48 14.80
N ALA A 678 2.11 38.97 14.36
CA ALA A 678 1.88 39.26 12.96
C ALA A 678 2.64 40.54 12.53
N PRO A 679 3.20 40.58 11.31
CA PRO A 679 3.79 41.79 10.73
C PRO A 679 2.82 42.97 10.71
N SER A 680 3.37 44.19 10.76
CA SER A 680 2.56 45.40 10.54
C SER A 680 1.92 45.36 9.15
N GLY A 681 0.61 45.63 9.07
CA GLY A 681 -0.17 45.55 7.83
C GLY A 681 -0.63 44.14 7.42
N ALA A 682 -0.28 43.10 8.20
CA ALA A 682 -0.84 41.77 7.98
C ALA A 682 -2.35 41.73 8.23
N ARG A 683 -3.07 40.96 7.42
CA ARG A 683 -4.50 40.73 7.57
C ARG A 683 -4.70 39.53 8.49
N ILE A 684 -5.13 39.78 9.73
CA ILE A 684 -5.46 38.70 10.68
C ILE A 684 -6.73 37.99 10.21
N LEU A 685 -6.65 36.69 10.00
CA LEU A 685 -7.77 35.87 9.52
C LEU A 685 -8.45 35.13 10.65
N LEU A 686 -7.65 34.62 11.60
CA LEU A 686 -8.11 33.88 12.75
C LEU A 686 -7.43 34.38 14.02
N ARG A 687 -8.13 34.31 15.15
CA ARG A 687 -7.61 34.60 16.49
C ARG A 687 -7.83 33.42 17.42
N TYR A 688 -6.92 33.22 18.37
CA TYR A 688 -7.18 32.31 19.49
C TYR A 688 -8.22 32.92 20.43
N ARG A 689 -8.74 32.12 21.37
CA ARG A 689 -9.70 32.60 22.38
C ARG A 689 -9.19 33.76 23.24
N ASP A 690 -7.86 33.86 23.41
CA ASP A 690 -7.20 34.97 24.11
C ASP A 690 -7.09 36.26 23.25
N GLY A 691 -7.58 36.24 22.01
CA GLY A 691 -7.55 37.37 21.07
C GLY A 691 -6.25 37.49 20.26
N SER A 692 -5.21 36.72 20.60
CA SER A 692 -3.94 36.73 19.85
C SER A 692 -4.11 36.10 18.46
N PRO A 693 -3.28 36.47 17.46
CA PRO A 693 -3.39 35.92 16.11
C PRO A 693 -3.17 34.41 16.07
N ALA A 694 -4.07 33.68 15.42
CA ALA A 694 -3.95 32.25 15.13
C ALA A 694 -3.59 31.97 13.67
N ALA A 695 -4.02 32.83 12.75
CA ALA A 695 -3.59 32.82 11.36
C ALA A 695 -3.67 34.22 10.74
N PHE A 696 -2.76 34.53 9.83
CA PHE A 696 -2.75 35.82 9.12
C PHE A 696 -2.21 35.67 7.69
N GLU A 697 -2.56 36.62 6.85
CA GLU A 697 -1.99 36.80 5.52
C GLU A 697 -1.10 38.05 5.48
N THR A 698 0.04 37.96 4.81
CA THR A 698 0.92 39.11 4.54
C THR A 698 1.55 39.03 3.14
N LYS A 699 2.18 40.12 2.69
CA LYS A 699 2.86 40.21 1.40
C LYS A 699 4.38 40.07 1.56
N SER A 700 5.02 39.51 0.53
CA SER A 700 6.48 39.52 0.39
C SER A 700 6.80 39.70 -1.09
N GLY A 701 7.37 40.86 -1.45
CA GLY A 701 7.46 41.28 -2.86
C GLY A 701 6.08 41.32 -3.52
N SER A 702 5.95 40.67 -4.68
CA SER A 702 4.68 40.53 -5.40
C SER A 702 3.83 39.33 -4.93
N GLY A 703 4.38 38.46 -4.07
CA GLY A 703 3.69 37.27 -3.56
C GLY A 703 2.93 37.49 -2.26
N SER A 704 2.23 36.44 -1.83
CA SER A 704 1.48 36.37 -0.57
C SER A 704 1.97 35.19 0.28
N ILE A 705 1.88 35.35 1.60
CA ILE A 705 2.17 34.31 2.57
C ILE A 705 0.98 34.19 3.52
N LEU A 706 0.41 33.00 3.62
CA LEU A 706 -0.50 32.60 4.69
C LEU A 706 0.30 31.88 5.78
N VAL A 707 0.18 32.34 7.01
CA VAL A 707 0.80 31.70 8.18
C VAL A 707 -0.31 31.24 9.12
N SER A 708 -0.28 29.97 9.52
CA SER A 708 -1.07 29.44 10.65
C SER A 708 -0.14 29.12 11.82
N GLY A 709 -0.59 29.38 13.04
CA GLY A 709 0.10 29.03 14.28
C GLY A 709 -0.34 27.66 14.83
N PHE A 710 -1.11 26.92 14.06
CA PHE A 710 -1.62 25.59 14.36
C PHE A 710 -1.60 24.76 13.07
N LEU A 711 -1.86 23.47 13.19
CA LEU A 711 -1.83 22.51 12.09
C LEU A 711 -3.20 22.43 11.39
N LEU A 712 -3.27 22.90 10.15
CA LEU A 712 -4.53 22.99 9.39
C LEU A 712 -5.10 21.63 8.99
N GLY A 713 -4.26 20.70 8.55
CA GLY A 713 -4.60 19.33 8.18
C GLY A 713 -4.99 18.51 9.39
N THR A 714 -4.22 18.57 10.48
CA THR A 714 -4.56 17.88 11.73
C THR A 714 -5.87 18.41 12.31
N ALA A 715 -6.13 19.71 12.23
CA ALA A 715 -7.44 20.28 12.59
C ALA A 715 -8.58 19.75 11.69
N TYR A 716 -8.30 19.48 10.41
CA TYR A 716 -9.27 18.95 9.45
C TYR A 716 -9.64 17.48 9.68
N GLN A 717 -8.70 16.71 10.19
CA GLN A 717 -8.91 15.30 10.54
C GLN A 717 -9.61 15.12 11.89
N ARG A 718 -9.81 16.20 12.65
CA ARG A 718 -10.46 16.12 13.94
C ARG A 718 -11.98 16.22 13.78
N ASP A 719 -12.66 15.11 14.07
CA ASP A 719 -14.10 15.06 14.23
C ASP A 719 -14.51 15.59 15.62
N GLU A 720 -15.36 16.64 15.64
CA GLU A 720 -15.89 17.23 16.87
C GLU A 720 -17.22 16.59 17.34
N GLU A 721 -17.97 15.93 16.45
CA GLU A 721 -19.35 15.49 16.72
C GLU A 721 -19.42 14.07 17.31
N ASP A 722 -18.49 13.17 16.97
CA ASP A 722 -18.54 11.75 17.35
C ASP A 722 -17.40 11.26 18.27
N ARG A 723 -16.74 12.19 18.99
CA ARG A 723 -15.59 11.91 19.87
C ARG A 723 -15.83 10.83 20.93
N ASP A 724 -17.06 10.69 21.42
CA ASP A 724 -17.41 9.80 22.54
C ASP A 724 -17.90 8.40 22.11
N LYS A 725 -17.87 8.06 20.80
CA LYS A 725 -18.24 6.72 20.29
C LYS A 725 -16.98 5.86 20.10
N PRO A 726 -16.73 4.85 20.94
CA PRO A 726 -15.47 4.11 20.94
C PRO A 726 -15.43 2.92 19.98
N ASP A 727 -16.34 2.80 19.01
CA ASP A 727 -16.42 1.61 18.17
C ASP A 727 -15.58 1.73 16.89
N TRP A 728 -15.10 0.60 16.37
CA TRP A 728 -14.34 0.54 15.12
C TRP A 728 -15.17 0.90 13.87
N SER A 729 -16.50 0.88 13.98
CA SER A 729 -17.47 1.28 12.93
C SER A 729 -17.42 2.78 12.63
N SER A 730 -17.40 3.59 13.68
CA SER A 730 -17.36 5.06 13.65
C SER A 730 -16.07 5.56 13.01
N ILE A 731 -15.00 4.77 13.12
CA ILE A 731 -13.73 4.99 12.43
C ILE A 731 -13.96 4.93 10.92
N ILE A 732 -14.51 3.85 10.38
CA ILE A 732 -14.60 3.66 8.93
C ILE A 732 -15.66 4.57 8.27
N GLN A 733 -16.65 5.04 9.04
CA GLN A 733 -17.91 5.56 8.48
C GLN A 733 -18.34 6.96 8.96
N GLY A 734 -17.83 7.45 10.10
CA GLY A 734 -18.45 8.58 10.81
C GLY A 734 -17.75 9.93 10.68
N HIS A 735 -16.57 10.02 10.07
CA HIS A 735 -15.77 11.26 10.12
C HIS A 735 -16.44 12.43 9.39
N ASN A 736 -16.86 13.43 10.16
CA ASN A 736 -17.39 14.68 9.61
C ASN A 736 -16.23 15.64 9.26
N PHE A 737 -15.92 15.76 7.97
CA PHE A 737 -14.87 16.66 7.50
C PHE A 737 -15.35 18.11 7.38
N SER A 738 -14.73 19.02 8.12
CA SER A 738 -15.10 20.44 8.17
C SER A 738 -15.02 21.16 6.81
N ALA A 739 -16.19 21.48 6.24
CA ALA A 739 -16.32 22.31 5.04
C ALA A 739 -15.74 23.71 5.23
N ALA A 740 -15.92 24.30 6.42
CA ALA A 740 -15.39 25.61 6.75
C ALA A 740 -13.85 25.61 6.71
N LEU A 741 -13.20 24.56 7.23
CA LEU A 741 -11.75 24.44 7.21
C LEU A 741 -11.20 24.13 5.81
N ARG A 742 -11.90 23.31 5.01
CA ARG A 742 -11.61 23.16 3.57
C ARG A 742 -11.66 24.51 2.87
N ASN A 743 -12.73 25.27 3.07
CA ASN A 743 -12.92 26.57 2.42
C ASN A 743 -11.88 27.60 2.86
N PHE A 744 -11.53 27.65 4.15
CA PHE A 744 -10.46 28.50 4.66
C PHE A 744 -9.11 28.16 4.02
N THR A 745 -8.70 26.89 4.09
CA THR A 745 -7.39 26.44 3.64
C THR A 745 -7.22 26.60 2.12
N THR A 746 -8.29 26.42 1.35
CA THR A 746 -8.29 26.57 -0.11
C THR A 746 -8.55 28.00 -0.59
N SER A 747 -8.76 28.96 0.31
CA SER A 747 -9.00 30.36 -0.05
C SER A 747 -7.84 30.96 -0.86
N PHE A 748 -6.60 30.59 -0.52
CA PHE A 748 -5.40 31.00 -1.25
C PHE A 748 -5.34 30.44 -2.67
N ILE A 749 -5.81 29.21 -2.88
CA ILE A 749 -5.89 28.59 -4.21
C ILE A 749 -6.90 29.35 -5.08
N ARG A 750 -8.05 29.75 -4.51
CA ARG A 750 -9.04 30.58 -5.22
C ARG A 750 -8.51 31.97 -5.54
N GLN A 751 -7.80 32.60 -4.61
CA GLN A 751 -7.14 33.89 -4.85
C GLN A 751 -6.08 33.80 -5.96
N ALA A 752 -5.41 32.65 -6.10
CA ALA A 752 -4.48 32.37 -7.19
C ALA A 752 -5.15 32.13 -8.55
N GLY A 753 -6.49 32.14 -8.62
CA GLY A 753 -7.26 31.89 -9.84
C GLY A 753 -7.22 30.43 -10.32
N ILE A 754 -6.94 29.48 -9.44
CA ILE A 754 -6.92 28.05 -9.77
C ILE A 754 -8.33 27.48 -9.62
N SER A 755 -8.84 26.83 -10.66
CA SER A 755 -10.15 26.17 -10.67
C SER A 755 -10.09 24.76 -10.05
N ARG A 756 -11.24 24.29 -9.56
CA ARG A 756 -11.42 22.90 -9.15
C ARG A 756 -11.45 21.97 -10.36
N VAL A 757 -11.15 20.69 -10.15
CA VAL A 757 -11.40 19.63 -11.12
C VAL A 757 -12.91 19.54 -11.36
N CYS A 758 -13.31 19.68 -12.63
CA CYS A 758 -14.69 19.52 -13.11
C CYS A 758 -15.76 20.40 -12.41
N ASN A 759 -15.34 21.39 -11.60
CA ASN A 759 -16.19 22.29 -10.84
C ASN A 759 -17.34 21.60 -10.06
N ILE A 760 -17.03 20.50 -9.38
CA ILE A 760 -17.97 19.83 -8.47
C ILE A 760 -18.06 20.64 -7.16
N GLU A 761 -19.29 21.02 -6.80
CA GLU A 761 -19.61 21.80 -5.59
C GLU A 761 -20.01 20.93 -4.40
N ASP A 762 -20.23 19.63 -4.61
CA ASP A 762 -20.60 18.65 -3.60
C ASP A 762 -19.38 18.24 -2.78
N ASP A 763 -19.43 18.52 -1.48
CA ASP A 763 -18.38 18.22 -0.51
C ASP A 763 -18.23 16.71 -0.35
N MET A 764 -17.03 16.14 -0.47
CA MET A 764 -16.77 14.69 -0.41
C MET A 764 -17.27 13.89 -1.64
N ALA A 765 -17.78 14.54 -2.68
CA ALA A 765 -17.79 13.97 -4.03
C ALA A 765 -16.53 14.44 -4.77
N VAL A 766 -15.63 13.51 -5.08
CA VAL A 766 -14.30 13.82 -5.63
C VAL A 766 -14.20 13.38 -7.08
N ALA A 767 -13.56 14.20 -7.90
CA ALA A 767 -13.20 13.90 -9.27
C ALA A 767 -11.69 13.97 -9.49
N ARG A 768 -11.20 13.09 -10.38
CA ARG A 768 -9.86 13.17 -10.95
C ARG A 768 -9.94 13.11 -12.45
N ARG A 769 -9.32 14.09 -13.10
CA ARG A 769 -9.35 14.24 -14.54
C ARG A 769 -8.04 13.75 -15.15
N ARG A 770 -8.15 12.95 -16.19
CA ARG A 770 -7.05 12.54 -17.06
C ARG A 770 -7.30 13.03 -18.47
N ILE A 771 -6.32 13.69 -19.04
CA ILE A 771 -6.43 14.42 -20.31
C ILE A 771 -5.47 13.80 -21.33
N GLY A 772 -6.00 13.46 -22.50
CA GLY A 772 -5.26 13.08 -23.69
C GLY A 772 -5.62 13.99 -24.87
N GLU A 773 -5.00 13.72 -26.03
CA GLU A 773 -5.23 14.50 -27.25
C GLU A 773 -6.66 14.33 -27.79
N ARG A 774 -7.16 13.09 -27.81
CA ARG A 774 -8.48 12.73 -28.36
C ARG A 774 -9.46 12.20 -27.31
N LYS A 775 -8.94 11.82 -26.15
CA LYS A 775 -9.65 11.11 -25.10
C LYS A 775 -9.48 11.86 -23.79
N GLU A 776 -10.49 11.78 -22.95
CA GLU A 776 -10.45 12.28 -21.58
C GLU A 776 -11.20 11.27 -20.68
N CYS A 777 -10.69 11.09 -19.46
CA CYS A 777 -11.31 10.26 -18.45
C CYS A 777 -11.51 11.10 -17.20
N ILE A 778 -12.73 11.15 -16.68
CA ILE A 778 -12.99 11.68 -15.34
C ILE A 778 -13.35 10.49 -14.45
N VAL A 779 -12.55 10.27 -13.40
CA VAL A 779 -12.81 9.26 -12.39
C VAL A 779 -13.54 9.92 -11.23
N LEU A 780 -14.72 9.40 -10.89
CA LEU A 780 -15.57 9.92 -9.83
C LEU A 780 -15.50 9.00 -8.61
N PHE A 781 -15.51 9.62 -7.43
CA PHE A 781 -15.54 8.96 -6.13
C PHE A 781 -16.61 9.64 -5.28
N ASP A 782 -17.50 8.85 -4.69
CA ASP A 782 -18.33 9.30 -3.58
C ASP A 782 -17.60 8.90 -2.29
N TYR A 783 -17.33 9.83 -1.38
CA TYR A 783 -16.68 9.53 -0.11
C TYR A 783 -17.63 9.68 1.10
N HIS A 784 -18.95 9.72 0.86
CA HIS A 784 -19.98 9.86 1.92
C HIS A 784 -20.48 8.55 2.53
N PHE A 785 -19.85 7.42 2.23
CA PHE A 785 -20.28 6.15 2.83
C PHE A 785 -20.14 6.22 4.35
N GLY A 786 -21.21 5.83 5.06
CA GLY A 786 -21.23 5.84 6.52
C GLY A 786 -22.00 6.98 7.19
N ASN A 787 -22.56 7.94 6.44
CA ASN A 787 -23.31 9.07 7.04
C ASN A 787 -24.65 8.70 7.70
N LYS A 788 -24.99 7.42 7.83
CA LYS A 788 -26.21 6.95 8.51
C LYS A 788 -25.81 6.12 9.74
N PRO A 789 -26.16 6.56 10.96
CA PRO A 789 -25.83 5.86 12.20
C PRO A 789 -26.29 4.39 12.25
N GLU A 790 -27.31 4.04 11.45
CA GLU A 790 -27.91 2.71 11.37
C GLU A 790 -27.28 1.76 10.32
N GLN A 791 -26.24 2.17 9.59
CA GLN A 791 -25.57 1.28 8.62
C GLN A 791 -24.55 0.34 9.28
N PRO A 792 -24.40 -0.91 8.78
CA PRO A 792 -23.42 -1.85 9.34
C PRO A 792 -21.99 -1.34 9.14
N VAL A 793 -21.12 -1.58 10.14
CA VAL A 793 -19.66 -1.30 10.21
C VAL A 793 -18.89 -1.59 8.93
N PHE A 794 -19.36 -2.56 8.17
CA PHE A 794 -18.84 -3.00 6.88
C PHE A 794 -19.99 -2.95 5.87
N PRO A 795 -20.15 -1.86 5.10
CA PRO A 795 -21.23 -1.76 4.14
C PRO A 795 -21.00 -2.80 3.03
N GLU A 796 -22.04 -3.51 2.60
CA GLU A 796 -22.00 -4.26 1.36
C GLU A 796 -22.14 -3.28 0.18
N TRP A 797 -21.77 -3.70 -1.04
CA TRP A 797 -21.91 -2.85 -2.23
C TRP A 797 -23.36 -2.34 -2.34
N GLU A 798 -24.34 -3.16 -1.98
CA GLU A 798 -25.77 -2.87 -1.94
C GLU A 798 -26.12 -1.67 -1.06
N ASN A 799 -25.37 -1.44 0.02
CA ASN A 799 -25.63 -0.37 1.01
C ASN A 799 -25.16 1.02 0.55
N ILE A 800 -24.31 1.06 -0.48
CA ILE A 800 -23.80 2.28 -1.11
C ILE A 800 -24.95 2.91 -1.92
N GLY A 801 -25.34 4.13 -1.56
CA GLY A 801 -26.38 4.87 -2.27
C GLY A 801 -25.92 5.32 -3.67
N GLU A 802 -26.87 5.65 -4.53
CA GLU A 802 -26.56 6.39 -5.75
C GLU A 802 -26.45 7.89 -5.46
N ARG A 803 -25.52 8.53 -6.14
CA ARG A 803 -25.29 9.98 -6.07
C ARG A 803 -25.35 10.57 -7.45
N THR A 804 -25.91 11.78 -7.55
CA THR A 804 -25.88 12.56 -8.80
C THR A 804 -25.01 13.78 -8.61
N VAL A 805 -23.95 13.90 -9.40
CA VAL A 805 -23.05 15.06 -9.41
C VAL A 805 -23.14 15.79 -10.74
N LYS A 806 -23.05 17.12 -10.68
CA LYS A 806 -22.90 17.96 -11.87
C LYS A 806 -21.42 18.05 -12.21
N VAL A 807 -21.03 17.48 -13.35
CA VAL A 807 -19.66 17.46 -13.84
C VAL A 807 -19.54 18.43 -15.01
N GLU A 808 -18.58 19.34 -14.97
CA GLU A 808 -18.21 20.11 -16.15
C GLU A 808 -17.52 19.21 -17.17
N ILE A 809 -18.11 19.13 -18.36
CA ILE A 809 -17.57 18.38 -19.49
C ILE A 809 -17.36 19.38 -20.61
N GLY A 810 -16.12 19.47 -21.11
CA GLY A 810 -15.81 20.33 -22.25
C GLY A 810 -16.58 19.93 -23.52
N GLN A 811 -16.21 20.51 -24.66
CA GLN A 811 -16.72 20.01 -25.93
C GLN A 811 -16.35 18.53 -26.10
N ALA A 812 -17.38 17.71 -26.29
CA ALA A 812 -17.26 16.26 -26.39
C ALA A 812 -18.17 15.74 -27.49
N LYS A 813 -17.61 14.92 -28.38
CA LYS A 813 -18.33 14.17 -29.42
C LYS A 813 -19.22 13.10 -28.80
N ALA A 814 -18.68 12.39 -27.82
CA ALA A 814 -19.39 11.37 -27.07
C ALA A 814 -18.97 11.40 -25.59
N VAL A 815 -19.92 11.07 -24.73
CA VAL A 815 -19.71 10.96 -23.29
C VAL A 815 -20.49 9.75 -22.81
N ARG A 816 -19.86 8.85 -22.05
CA ARG A 816 -20.54 7.73 -21.40
C ARG A 816 -19.98 7.49 -20.00
N SER A 817 -20.81 6.92 -19.15
CA SER A 817 -20.43 6.41 -17.84
C SER A 817 -20.26 4.90 -17.94
N VAL A 818 -19.32 4.33 -17.19
CA VAL A 818 -19.07 2.87 -17.19
C VAL A 818 -20.05 2.15 -16.26
N ARG A 819 -20.28 2.67 -15.04
CA ARG A 819 -21.16 2.06 -14.04
C ARG A 819 -22.50 2.77 -13.86
N GLY A 820 -22.51 4.08 -14.11
CA GLY A 820 -23.62 4.97 -13.86
C GLY A 820 -24.42 5.32 -15.11
N SER A 821 -25.10 6.46 -15.03
CA SER A 821 -25.87 7.04 -16.12
C SER A 821 -25.56 8.52 -16.26
N ILE A 822 -25.68 9.04 -17.48
CA ILE A 822 -25.35 10.43 -17.79
C ILE A 822 -26.55 11.10 -18.47
N VAL A 823 -26.93 12.27 -17.95
CA VAL A 823 -27.86 13.19 -18.60
C VAL A 823 -27.11 14.46 -18.99
N LYS A 824 -26.84 14.61 -20.29
CA LYS A 824 -26.17 15.81 -20.82
C LYS A 824 -27.13 16.99 -20.82
N ARG A 825 -26.71 18.14 -20.28
CA ARG A 825 -27.45 19.40 -20.39
C ARG A 825 -26.50 20.54 -20.79
N ASP A 826 -26.92 21.32 -21.77
CA ASP A 826 -26.30 22.60 -22.17
C ASP A 826 -24.87 22.52 -22.72
N GLY A 827 -24.49 21.41 -23.38
CA GLY A 827 -23.24 21.27 -24.14
C GLY A 827 -21.93 21.27 -23.33
N ARG A 828 -21.96 21.79 -22.10
CA ARG A 828 -20.81 22.06 -21.22
C ARG A 828 -20.87 21.33 -19.87
N TYR A 829 -22.01 20.75 -19.53
CA TYR A 829 -22.19 20.03 -18.27
C TYR A 829 -22.92 18.70 -18.50
N ALA A 830 -22.66 17.75 -17.63
CA ALA A 830 -23.46 16.55 -17.53
C ALA A 830 -23.76 16.22 -16.08
N TRP A 831 -24.95 15.69 -15.86
CA TRP A 831 -25.33 15.11 -14.59
C TRP A 831 -24.99 13.63 -14.65
N VAL A 832 -24.07 13.21 -13.78
CA VAL A 832 -23.62 11.82 -13.70
C VAL A 832 -24.21 11.23 -12.44
N LYS A 833 -25.05 10.22 -12.61
CA LYS A 833 -25.62 9.44 -11.52
C LYS A 833 -24.85 8.13 -11.41
N PHE A 834 -24.16 7.91 -10.29
CA PHE A 834 -23.27 6.77 -10.09
C PHE A 834 -23.32 6.27 -8.64
N LYS A 835 -22.70 5.12 -8.38
CA LYS A 835 -22.70 4.45 -7.08
C LYS A 835 -21.26 4.09 -6.71
N GLY A 836 -20.74 4.67 -5.63
CA GLY A 836 -19.37 4.41 -5.18
C GLY A 836 -18.32 5.12 -6.02
N VAL A 837 -17.97 4.50 -7.14
CA VAL A 837 -16.96 5.00 -8.09
C VAL A 837 -17.49 4.90 -9.52
N ASP A 838 -16.93 5.69 -10.44
CA ASP A 838 -17.26 5.59 -11.86
C ASP A 838 -16.16 6.15 -12.77
N PHE A 839 -16.09 5.63 -13.99
CA PHE A 839 -15.34 6.22 -15.08
C PHE A 839 -16.30 6.94 -16.04
N VAL A 840 -16.11 8.24 -16.19
CA VAL A 840 -16.75 9.05 -17.23
C VAL A 840 -15.78 9.18 -18.39
N LEU A 841 -16.12 8.53 -19.51
CA LEU A 841 -15.30 8.40 -20.70
C LEU A 841 -15.74 9.44 -21.73
N ILE A 842 -14.81 10.28 -22.19
CA ILE A 842 -15.08 11.44 -23.04
C ILE A 842 -14.25 11.38 -24.32
N ASP A 843 -14.93 11.39 -25.47
CA ASP A 843 -14.30 11.57 -26.78
C ASP A 843 -14.32 13.04 -27.16
N ARG A 844 -13.13 13.62 -27.39
CA ARG A 844 -12.95 15.05 -27.69
C ARG A 844 -13.16 15.39 -29.16
#